data_AF-A0AAY5F048-F1
#
_entry.id   AF-A0AAY5F048-F1
#
_cell.length_a   1.000
_cell.length_b   1.000
_cell.length_c   1.000
_cell.angle_alpha   90.00
_cell.angle_beta   90.00
_cell.angle_gamma   90.00
#
_symmetry.space_group_name_H-M   'P 1'
#
loop_
_entity.id
_entity.type
_entity.pdbx_description
1 polymer ?
#
loop_
_entity_poly.entity_id
_entity_poly.type
_entity_poly.pdbx_seq_one_letter_code
_entity_poly.pdbx_strand_id
1 'polypeptide(L)'
;IPSNPRVSTCLQVLGQQINDFTLPDVTLIGEHSDAAELGRMLQLILGCAVNCEQKQEYIQTIMMMEESVQHVVMTAIQELMSKESPVAGGSDSYVDLDRQLKKTLDELNDALASKEEIAQRCHELDMQVAALQEEKSSLLAENQVLMERLNQSDSIEDLNSPAGRRYLQLQTQLEQLQEETFRLEAAKDDYRIRCEELEKELLEVKGQNEELTSLADEAQSLKDEMDVLRHSSDKVSKLEAQVESYKKKLEDLGDLRRQVKLLEEKNTSYMQNTVSLEEELRKANSARAQLDTYKRQVVELQNRLSEESKKADKMEFECKRLKEKVDSLQKEKDRMRTERDSLKETIEELRCVQTCHSLTRTFMLVGLVPLGSNEGSDSLAAEIITPEIRERMIRLQHENKMLKLNQEGSDNEQIALLKSLLEDANARKNELETENRVVNQRLMAGQSQVEELQKSLQEQGSKADDVSDVVVAPPTLGHHCSKLRDATNELLKKNTIIEELEPKYNASTIRVEDLEEALKKKDEEMKQMEERYKKYLEKAKSVIRTLDPKQNQGSAPEVQALKNQLQERERMLHSLEKEYDKAKSQRDHEEKLIVSAWYNMGMALQKKAAEDRLASTGSAQSFLARQRQATTMRRSYPGHVQPATAR
;
A
#
# COMPACT_ATOMS: atom_id res chain seq x y z
N ILE A 1 -122.29 40.32 -30.64
CA ILE A 1 -122.53 38.99 -30.01
C ILE A 1 -123.60 39.22 -28.92
N PRO A 2 -124.57 38.31 -28.71
CA PRO A 2 -125.72 38.60 -27.84
C PRO A 2 -125.37 38.65 -26.35
N SER A 3 -126.20 39.37 -25.60
CA SER A 3 -126.19 39.50 -24.14
C SER A 3 -126.08 38.15 -23.44
N ASN A 4 -125.01 37.97 -22.66
CA ASN A 4 -124.72 36.72 -21.95
C ASN A 4 -125.45 36.69 -20.58
N PRO A 5 -126.53 35.91 -20.39
CA PRO A 5 -127.45 36.15 -19.27
C PRO A 5 -126.92 35.76 -17.88
N ARG A 6 -125.75 35.13 -17.80
CA ARG A 6 -125.25 34.46 -16.59
C ARG A 6 -124.62 35.40 -15.55
N VAL A 7 -124.19 36.61 -15.93
CA VAL A 7 -123.65 37.61 -14.98
C VAL A 7 -124.78 38.24 -14.15
N SER A 8 -125.97 38.42 -14.75
CA SER A 8 -127.13 39.03 -14.07
C SER A 8 -127.66 38.20 -12.89
N THR A 9 -127.41 36.88 -12.87
CA THR A 9 -127.90 35.98 -11.82
C THR A 9 -127.31 36.25 -10.44
N CYS A 10 -126.08 36.76 -10.35
CA CYS A 10 -125.44 37.06 -9.06
C CYS A 10 -126.09 38.26 -8.35
N LEU A 11 -126.45 39.31 -9.10
CA LEU A 11 -127.09 40.51 -8.57
C LEU A 11 -128.54 40.28 -8.12
N GLN A 12 -129.23 39.27 -8.65
CA GLN A 12 -130.65 39.05 -8.38
C GLN A 12 -130.93 38.23 -7.11
N VAL A 13 -129.93 37.49 -6.59
CA VAL A 13 -130.08 36.59 -5.42
C VAL A 13 -129.69 37.25 -4.10
N LEU A 14 -128.79 38.26 -4.12
CA LEU A 14 -128.17 38.82 -2.91
C LEU A 14 -128.82 40.09 -2.35
N GLY A 15 -129.89 40.61 -2.97
CA GLY A 15 -130.77 41.64 -2.41
C GLY A 15 -130.19 43.06 -2.22
N GLN A 16 -128.88 43.25 -2.44
CA GLN A 16 -128.22 44.55 -2.40
C GLN A 16 -127.87 45.03 -3.81
N GLN A 17 -128.25 46.27 -4.15
CA GLN A 17 -127.75 46.91 -5.35
C GLN A 17 -126.30 47.36 -5.12
N ILE A 18 -125.35 46.70 -5.78
CA ILE A 18 -123.96 47.17 -5.89
C ILE A 18 -123.94 48.32 -6.90
N ASN A 19 -124.49 49.46 -6.49
CA ASN A 19 -124.37 50.70 -7.24
C ASN A 19 -122.92 51.20 -7.11
N ASP A 20 -122.35 51.66 -8.22
CA ASP A 20 -121.04 52.31 -8.34
C ASP A 20 -119.78 51.39 -8.31
N PHE A 21 -119.93 50.05 -8.47
CA PHE A 21 -118.81 49.16 -8.82
C PHE A 21 -118.66 49.02 -10.35
N THR A 22 -117.42 48.95 -10.85
CA THR A 22 -117.12 48.76 -12.27
C THR A 22 -117.25 47.29 -12.67
N LEU A 23 -118.16 47.00 -13.62
CA LEU A 23 -118.35 45.63 -14.13
C LEU A 23 -117.12 45.17 -14.94
N PRO A 24 -116.64 43.93 -14.74
CA PRO A 24 -115.48 43.40 -15.47
C PRO A 24 -115.78 43.19 -16.95
N ASP A 25 -114.83 43.53 -17.82
CA ASP A 25 -114.97 43.31 -19.27
C ASP A 25 -114.62 41.87 -19.66
N VAL A 26 -115.67 41.05 -19.81
CA VAL A 26 -115.57 39.65 -20.24
C VAL A 26 -115.01 39.44 -21.66
N THR A 27 -114.92 40.48 -22.49
CA THR A 27 -114.28 40.40 -23.82
C THR A 27 -112.76 40.48 -23.72
N LEU A 28 -112.21 41.40 -22.92
CA LEU A 28 -110.77 41.49 -22.65
C LEU A 28 -110.24 40.24 -21.95
N ILE A 29 -111.01 39.65 -21.03
CA ILE A 29 -110.68 38.33 -20.43
C ILE A 29 -110.61 37.25 -21.52
N GLY A 30 -111.58 37.22 -22.44
CA GLY A 30 -111.70 36.17 -23.46
C GLY A 30 -110.70 36.25 -24.60
N GLU A 31 -110.36 37.46 -25.05
CA GLU A 31 -109.51 37.68 -26.24
C GLU A 31 -108.04 37.96 -25.88
N HIS A 32 -107.76 38.48 -24.68
CA HIS A 32 -106.41 38.87 -24.26
C HIS A 32 -105.93 38.23 -22.94
N SER A 33 -106.77 37.44 -22.26
CA SER A 33 -106.46 36.83 -20.95
C SER A 33 -106.03 37.86 -19.89
N ASP A 34 -106.65 39.05 -19.91
CA ASP A 34 -106.29 40.15 -19.00
C ASP A 34 -106.50 39.78 -17.53
N ALA A 35 -105.41 39.76 -16.77
CA ALA A 35 -105.39 39.44 -15.35
C ALA A 35 -106.10 40.49 -14.47
N ALA A 36 -106.19 41.75 -14.92
CA ALA A 36 -106.88 42.83 -14.18
C ALA A 36 -108.41 42.67 -14.26
N GLU A 37 -108.94 42.42 -15.46
CA GLU A 37 -110.37 42.14 -15.64
C GLU A 37 -110.78 40.79 -15.04
N LEU A 38 -109.93 39.77 -15.15
CA LEU A 38 -110.12 38.51 -14.44
C LEU A 38 -110.11 38.71 -12.92
N GLY A 39 -109.25 39.59 -12.41
CA GLY A 39 -109.24 40.04 -11.01
C GLY A 39 -110.56 40.68 -10.58
N ARG A 40 -111.09 41.64 -11.36
CA ARG A 40 -112.42 42.25 -11.12
C ARG A 40 -113.54 41.20 -11.11
N MET A 41 -113.50 40.22 -12.01
CA MET A 41 -114.49 39.14 -12.02
C MET A 41 -114.39 38.23 -10.79
N LEU A 42 -113.18 37.94 -10.31
CA LEU A 42 -112.96 37.19 -9.07
C LEU A 42 -113.37 38.00 -7.83
N GLN A 43 -113.15 39.31 -7.81
CA GLN A 43 -113.62 40.23 -6.74
C GLN A 43 -115.14 40.23 -6.62
N LEU A 44 -115.88 40.21 -7.75
CA LEU A 44 -117.33 40.10 -7.75
C LEU A 44 -117.82 38.73 -7.23
N ILE A 45 -117.15 37.64 -7.61
CA ILE A 45 -117.46 36.28 -7.12
C ILE A 45 -117.18 36.16 -5.61
N LEU A 46 -116.05 36.72 -5.14
CA LEU A 46 -115.70 36.82 -3.72
C LEU A 46 -116.76 37.62 -2.95
N GLY A 47 -117.18 38.77 -3.48
CA GLY A 47 -118.26 39.59 -2.92
C GLY A 47 -119.59 38.85 -2.81
N CYS A 48 -119.86 37.90 -3.71
CA CYS A 48 -121.00 36.99 -3.59
C CYS A 48 -120.79 35.93 -2.50
N ALA A 49 -119.60 35.31 -2.43
CA ALA A 49 -119.29 34.25 -1.48
C ALA A 49 -119.35 34.72 -0.01
N VAL A 50 -118.85 35.93 0.28
CA VAL A 50 -118.90 36.50 1.65
C VAL A 50 -120.28 37.03 2.06
N ASN A 51 -121.22 37.16 1.12
CA ASN A 51 -122.59 37.62 1.39
C ASN A 51 -123.67 36.53 1.31
N CYS A 52 -123.34 35.33 0.82
CA CYS A 52 -124.28 34.20 0.73
C CYS A 52 -124.67 33.60 2.09
N GLU A 53 -125.65 32.70 2.11
CA GLU A 53 -126.10 32.01 3.34
C GLU A 53 -124.99 31.18 4.00
N GLN A 54 -124.14 30.53 3.20
CA GLN A 54 -122.98 29.75 3.67
C GLN A 54 -121.72 30.59 3.96
N LYS A 55 -121.83 31.93 4.05
CA LYS A 55 -120.64 32.81 4.17
C LYS A 55 -119.68 32.49 5.30
N GLN A 56 -120.13 31.90 6.42
CA GLN A 56 -119.20 31.48 7.49
C GLN A 56 -118.24 30.36 7.04
N GLU A 57 -118.68 29.46 6.16
CA GLU A 57 -117.89 28.34 5.64
C GLU A 57 -116.81 28.86 4.66
N TYR A 58 -117.17 29.81 3.79
CA TYR A 58 -116.22 30.50 2.92
C TYR A 58 -115.25 31.42 3.69
N ILE A 59 -115.71 32.16 4.70
CA ILE A 59 -114.86 33.01 5.54
C ILE A 59 -113.89 32.16 6.38
N GLN A 60 -114.33 31.02 6.94
CA GLN A 60 -113.43 30.08 7.60
C GLN A 60 -112.40 29.48 6.63
N THR A 61 -112.80 29.19 5.39
CA THR A 61 -111.87 28.73 4.35
C THR A 61 -110.80 29.79 4.03
N ILE A 62 -111.19 31.07 3.92
CA ILE A 62 -110.27 32.20 3.73
C ILE A 62 -109.32 32.33 4.93
N MET A 63 -109.81 32.19 6.17
CA MET A 63 -108.99 32.25 7.40
C MET A 63 -107.95 31.12 7.52
N MET A 64 -108.08 30.05 6.73
CA MET A 64 -107.11 28.95 6.65
C MET A 64 -106.07 29.11 5.51
N MET A 65 -106.15 30.19 4.73
CA MET A 65 -105.17 30.54 3.69
C MET A 65 -103.97 31.31 4.27
N GLU A 66 -102.91 31.52 3.48
CA GLU A 66 -101.78 32.36 3.89
C GLU A 66 -102.21 33.81 4.16
N GLU A 67 -101.60 34.43 5.17
CA GLU A 67 -101.90 35.80 5.66
C GLU A 67 -101.79 36.87 4.56
N SER A 68 -100.85 36.68 3.63
CA SER A 68 -100.68 37.49 2.41
C SER A 68 -101.93 37.51 1.51
N VAL A 69 -102.59 36.35 1.36
CA VAL A 69 -103.81 36.19 0.56
C VAL A 69 -105.02 36.74 1.32
N GLN A 70 -105.08 36.53 2.63
CA GLN A 70 -106.15 37.06 3.49
C GLN A 70 -106.23 38.60 3.41
N HIS A 71 -105.09 39.29 3.40
CA HIS A 71 -105.06 40.75 3.26
C HIS A 71 -105.60 41.26 1.91
N VAL A 72 -105.21 40.64 0.78
CA VAL A 72 -105.72 41.03 -0.54
C VAL A 72 -107.23 40.81 -0.64
N VAL A 73 -107.72 39.67 -0.13
CA VAL A 73 -109.14 39.34 -0.03
C VAL A 73 -109.91 40.35 0.82
N MET A 74 -109.32 40.81 1.94
CA MET A 74 -109.93 41.81 2.82
C MET A 74 -110.06 43.19 2.15
N THR A 75 -109.03 43.68 1.48
CA THR A 75 -109.08 44.97 0.76
C THR A 75 -110.12 44.96 -0.36
N ALA A 76 -110.18 43.86 -1.13
CA ALA A 76 -111.13 43.69 -2.24
C ALA A 76 -112.62 43.74 -1.80
N ILE A 77 -112.91 43.46 -0.52
CA ILE A 77 -114.26 43.55 0.07
C ILE A 77 -114.58 44.99 0.53
N GLN A 78 -113.59 45.76 1.00
CA GLN A 78 -113.79 47.12 1.53
C GLN A 78 -114.11 48.16 0.44
N GLU A 79 -113.56 47.99 -0.76
CA GLU A 79 -113.67 48.93 -1.87
C GLU A 79 -115.12 49.15 -2.38
N LEU A 80 -116.03 48.22 -2.09
CA LEU A 80 -117.37 48.13 -2.66
C LEU A 80 -118.44 49.12 -2.11
N MET A 81 -118.12 50.15 -1.30
CA MET A 81 -119.13 50.84 -0.44
C MET A 81 -119.01 52.40 -0.14
N SER A 82 -119.05 53.37 -1.09
CA SER A 82 -119.13 54.87 -0.77
C SER A 82 -119.64 55.85 -1.91
N LYS A 83 -120.03 57.15 -1.64
CA LYS A 83 -120.82 58.10 -2.54
C LYS A 83 -120.78 59.67 -2.31
N GLU A 84 -121.27 60.52 -3.29
CA GLU A 84 -122.11 61.83 -3.22
C GLU A 84 -121.81 63.09 -4.17
N SER A 85 -122.71 64.16 -4.29
CA SER A 85 -122.61 65.29 -5.32
C SER A 85 -123.20 66.80 -5.15
N PRO A 86 -124.40 67.32 -5.63
CA PRO A 86 -124.60 68.65 -6.37
C PRO A 86 -125.81 69.65 -6.00
N VAL A 87 -126.27 70.82 -6.61
CA VAL A 87 -125.86 72.03 -7.45
C VAL A 87 -127.04 73.11 -7.72
N ALA A 88 -126.77 74.44 -7.98
CA ALA A 88 -127.59 75.59 -8.63
C ALA A 88 -128.80 76.32 -7.90
N GLY A 89 -129.47 77.47 -8.28
CA GLY A 89 -129.46 78.54 -9.36
C GLY A 89 -130.59 79.68 -9.23
N GLY A 90 -130.73 80.76 -10.09
CA GLY A 90 -131.80 81.85 -10.01
C GLY A 90 -131.87 83.03 -11.07
N SER A 91 -132.89 83.97 -11.08
CA SER A 91 -133.08 85.14 -12.07
C SER A 91 -134.14 86.30 -11.74
N ASP A 92 -134.34 87.37 -12.57
CA ASP A 92 -135.20 88.64 -12.44
C ASP A 92 -135.50 89.45 -13.79
N SER A 93 -136.43 90.48 -13.92
CA SER A 93 -136.60 91.44 -15.10
C SER A 93 -137.62 92.68 -15.10
N TYR A 94 -137.18 93.98 -15.08
CA TYR A 94 -137.71 95.18 -15.87
C TYR A 94 -136.78 96.43 -15.87
N VAL A 95 -135.63 96.34 -15.20
CA VAL A 95 -134.38 96.86 -15.82
C VAL A 95 -134.31 96.41 -17.30
N ASP A 96 -134.95 95.28 -17.60
CA ASP A 96 -134.95 94.47 -18.81
C ASP A 96 -135.08 95.09 -20.19
N LEU A 97 -135.56 96.32 -20.41
CA LEU A 97 -135.40 96.91 -21.77
C LEU A 97 -134.02 97.57 -21.92
N ASP A 98 -133.55 98.26 -20.89
CA ASP A 98 -132.18 98.76 -20.79
C ASP A 98 -131.19 97.61 -20.52
N ARG A 99 -131.62 96.57 -19.77
CA ARG A 99 -130.92 95.30 -19.62
C ARG A 99 -130.97 94.46 -20.89
N GLN A 100 -131.96 94.56 -21.77
CA GLN A 100 -131.94 93.90 -23.08
C GLN A 100 -131.01 94.64 -24.03
N LEU A 101 -131.06 95.98 -24.06
CA LEU A 101 -130.09 96.76 -24.84
C LEU A 101 -128.66 96.44 -24.35
N LYS A 102 -128.44 96.47 -23.04
CA LYS A 102 -127.18 96.09 -22.41
C LYS A 102 -126.85 94.60 -22.61
N LYS A 103 -127.79 93.67 -22.50
CA LYS A 103 -127.57 92.23 -22.75
C LYS A 103 -127.28 91.94 -24.21
N THR A 104 -127.84 92.68 -25.17
CA THR A 104 -127.44 92.57 -26.59
C THR A 104 -126.07 93.22 -26.86
N LEU A 105 -125.67 94.22 -26.06
CA LEU A 105 -124.31 94.77 -26.08
C LEU A 105 -123.31 93.79 -25.44
N ASP A 106 -123.68 93.16 -24.32
CA ASP A 106 -122.90 92.15 -23.61
C ASP A 106 -122.79 90.88 -24.46
N GLU A 107 -123.88 90.39 -25.07
CA GLU A 107 -123.88 89.29 -26.06
C GLU A 107 -123.05 89.63 -27.32
N LEU A 108 -123.02 90.91 -27.74
CA LEU A 108 -122.14 91.35 -28.82
C LEU A 108 -120.67 91.39 -28.37
N ASN A 109 -120.38 91.79 -27.13
CA ASN A 109 -119.04 91.73 -26.55
C ASN A 109 -118.56 90.28 -26.38
N ASP A 110 -119.43 89.37 -25.92
CA ASP A 110 -119.17 87.93 -25.80
C ASP A 110 -118.94 87.30 -27.19
N ALA A 111 -119.73 87.69 -28.20
CA ALA A 111 -119.53 87.25 -29.58
C ALA A 111 -118.23 87.81 -30.20
N LEU A 112 -117.82 89.04 -29.82
CA LEU A 112 -116.53 89.61 -30.22
C LEU A 112 -115.36 88.93 -29.49
N ALA A 113 -115.51 88.59 -28.21
CA ALA A 113 -114.53 87.83 -27.43
C ALA A 113 -114.36 86.41 -28.00
N SER A 114 -115.45 85.69 -28.26
CA SER A 114 -115.41 84.36 -28.88
C SER A 114 -114.83 84.40 -30.30
N LYS A 115 -115.10 85.45 -31.08
CA LYS A 115 -114.45 85.68 -32.38
C LYS A 115 -112.93 85.88 -32.21
N GLU A 116 -112.50 86.61 -31.19
CA GLU A 116 -111.08 86.86 -30.88
C GLU A 116 -110.38 85.58 -30.40
N GLU A 117 -111.02 84.77 -29.54
CA GLU A 117 -110.54 83.42 -29.15
C GLU A 117 -110.39 82.49 -30.36
N ILE A 118 -111.37 82.51 -31.29
CA ILE A 118 -111.30 81.73 -32.53
C ILE A 118 -110.16 82.25 -33.43
N ALA A 119 -109.95 83.56 -33.52
CA ALA A 119 -108.85 84.15 -34.29
C ALA A 119 -107.48 83.78 -33.70
N GLN A 120 -107.32 83.83 -32.37
CA GLN A 120 -106.12 83.38 -31.67
C GLN A 120 -105.87 81.89 -31.91
N ARG A 121 -106.90 81.05 -31.80
CA ARG A 121 -106.78 79.60 -32.08
C ARG A 121 -106.46 79.28 -33.54
N CYS A 122 -106.92 80.09 -34.50
CA CYS A 122 -106.49 79.96 -35.89
C CYS A 122 -105.00 80.32 -36.03
N HIS A 123 -104.55 81.40 -35.39
CA HIS A 123 -103.14 81.79 -35.40
C HIS A 123 -102.22 80.75 -34.75
N GLU A 124 -102.63 80.15 -33.62
CA GLU A 124 -101.93 79.02 -32.99
C GLU A 124 -101.81 77.80 -33.91
N LEU A 125 -102.86 77.49 -34.68
CA LEU A 125 -102.85 76.40 -35.65
C LEU A 125 -101.96 76.72 -36.86
N ASP A 126 -101.99 77.95 -37.37
CA ASP A 126 -101.09 78.40 -38.44
C ASP A 126 -99.61 78.33 -37.98
N MET A 127 -99.32 78.71 -36.73
CA MET A 127 -97.98 78.56 -36.13
C MET A 127 -97.55 77.08 -36.00
N GLN A 128 -98.45 76.18 -35.60
CA GLN A 128 -98.17 74.75 -35.55
C GLN A 128 -97.93 74.16 -36.95
N VAL A 129 -98.70 74.57 -37.95
CA VAL A 129 -98.50 74.15 -39.35
C VAL A 129 -97.16 74.66 -39.88
N ALA A 130 -96.75 75.88 -39.55
CA ALA A 130 -95.43 76.41 -39.93
C ALA A 130 -94.28 75.60 -39.27
N ALA A 131 -94.38 75.32 -37.97
CA ALA A 131 -93.37 74.51 -37.25
C ALA A 131 -93.23 73.09 -37.83
N LEU A 132 -94.35 72.43 -38.13
CA LEU A 132 -94.35 71.09 -38.76
C LEU A 132 -93.81 71.10 -40.20
N GLN A 133 -93.95 72.22 -40.93
CA GLN A 133 -93.31 72.40 -42.25
C GLN A 133 -91.79 72.59 -42.12
N GLU A 134 -91.33 73.32 -41.11
CA GLU A 134 -89.90 73.47 -40.81
C GLU A 134 -89.27 72.13 -40.39
N GLU A 135 -89.87 71.39 -39.44
CA GLU A 135 -89.43 70.05 -39.03
C GLU A 135 -89.34 69.09 -40.22
N LYS A 136 -90.39 69.05 -41.06
CA LYS A 136 -90.40 68.25 -42.29
C LYS A 136 -89.26 68.62 -43.24
N SER A 137 -88.93 69.91 -43.37
CA SER A 137 -87.82 70.35 -44.21
C SER A 137 -86.46 69.94 -43.65
N SER A 138 -86.30 69.96 -42.33
CA SER A 138 -85.10 69.50 -41.62
C SER A 138 -84.88 67.99 -41.79
N LEU A 139 -85.91 67.18 -41.56
CA LEU A 139 -85.84 65.71 -41.74
C LEU A 139 -85.57 65.29 -43.19
N LEU A 140 -86.01 66.07 -44.18
CA LEU A 140 -85.67 65.87 -45.59
C LEU A 140 -84.20 66.19 -45.89
N ALA A 141 -83.64 67.25 -45.29
CA ALA A 141 -82.23 67.57 -45.42
C ALA A 141 -81.33 66.52 -44.74
N GLU A 142 -81.71 66.02 -43.56
CA GLU A 142 -80.98 64.92 -42.90
C GLU A 142 -80.99 63.63 -43.74
N ASN A 143 -82.13 63.28 -44.34
CA ASN A 143 -82.22 62.12 -45.25
C ASN A 143 -81.32 62.28 -46.48
N GLN A 144 -81.18 63.49 -47.03
CA GLN A 144 -80.24 63.76 -48.13
C GLN A 144 -78.78 63.53 -47.69
N VAL A 145 -78.38 64.06 -46.54
CA VAL A 145 -77.03 63.84 -45.99
C VAL A 145 -76.75 62.36 -45.68
N LEU A 146 -77.74 61.61 -45.21
CA LEU A 146 -77.60 60.17 -44.97
C LEU A 146 -77.46 59.37 -46.28
N MET A 147 -78.22 59.71 -47.33
CA MET A 147 -78.05 59.12 -48.66
C MET A 147 -76.69 59.49 -49.28
N GLU A 148 -76.21 60.72 -49.12
CA GLU A 148 -74.87 61.11 -49.57
C GLU A 148 -73.77 60.33 -48.86
N ARG A 149 -73.92 60.03 -47.56
CA ARG A 149 -72.98 59.16 -46.82
C ARG A 149 -73.03 57.71 -47.30
N LEU A 150 -74.20 57.17 -47.60
CA LEU A 150 -74.33 55.81 -48.13
C LEU A 150 -73.67 55.67 -49.51
N ASN A 151 -73.93 56.62 -50.41
CA ASN A 151 -73.27 56.69 -51.72
C ASN A 151 -71.73 56.87 -51.60
N GLN A 152 -71.24 57.50 -50.51
CA GLN A 152 -69.81 57.59 -50.21
C GLN A 152 -69.22 56.26 -49.72
N SER A 153 -69.95 55.44 -48.95
CA SER A 153 -69.51 54.08 -48.62
C SER A 153 -69.50 53.15 -49.84
N ASP A 154 -70.47 53.26 -50.75
CA ASP A 154 -70.48 52.49 -52.00
C ASP A 154 -69.27 52.83 -52.89
N SER A 155 -68.75 54.06 -52.79
CA SER A 155 -67.50 54.48 -53.45
C SER A 155 -66.21 53.84 -52.92
N ILE A 156 -66.31 52.94 -51.93
CA ILE A 156 -65.20 52.10 -51.46
C ILE A 156 -65.06 50.85 -52.34
N GLU A 157 -66.14 50.38 -52.97
CA GLU A 157 -66.09 49.22 -53.88
C GLU A 157 -65.40 49.54 -55.23
N ASP A 158 -65.39 50.81 -55.67
CA ASP A 158 -64.57 51.25 -56.80
C ASP A 158 -63.10 51.41 -56.38
N LEU A 159 -62.27 50.43 -56.74
CA LEU A 159 -60.82 50.43 -56.52
C LEU A 159 -60.08 51.65 -57.12
N ASN A 160 -60.67 52.40 -58.07
CA ASN A 160 -60.07 53.63 -58.59
C ASN A 160 -60.29 54.85 -57.69
N SER A 161 -61.32 54.83 -56.83
CA SER A 161 -61.64 55.87 -55.85
C SER A 161 -60.46 56.17 -54.91
N PRO A 162 -60.24 57.43 -54.49
CA PRO A 162 -59.28 57.74 -53.43
C PRO A 162 -59.55 57.00 -52.11
N ALA A 163 -60.81 56.58 -51.86
CA ALA A 163 -61.17 55.72 -50.73
C ALA A 163 -60.74 54.27 -50.98
N GLY A 164 -61.14 53.67 -52.11
CA GLY A 164 -60.76 52.31 -52.51
C GLY A 164 -59.25 52.09 -52.56
N ARG A 165 -58.48 53.07 -53.05
CA ARG A 165 -57.00 53.01 -53.05
C ARG A 165 -56.40 53.01 -51.64
N ARG A 166 -56.97 53.77 -50.70
CA ARG A 166 -56.54 53.75 -49.28
C ARG A 166 -56.93 52.44 -48.59
N TYR A 167 -58.11 51.92 -48.90
CA TYR A 167 -58.57 50.61 -48.41
C TYR A 167 -57.63 49.50 -48.87
N LEU A 168 -57.31 49.43 -50.17
CA LEU A 168 -56.37 48.45 -50.73
C LEU A 168 -54.96 48.59 -50.12
N GLN A 169 -54.48 49.83 -49.92
CA GLN A 169 -53.18 50.07 -49.26
C GLN A 169 -53.17 49.59 -47.81
N LEU A 170 -54.24 49.84 -47.04
CA LEU A 170 -54.41 49.33 -45.68
C LEU A 170 -54.53 47.81 -45.65
N GLN A 171 -55.25 47.21 -46.60
CA GLN A 171 -55.36 45.76 -46.74
C GLN A 171 -53.99 45.12 -46.99
N THR A 172 -53.21 45.64 -47.95
CA THR A 172 -51.86 45.14 -48.24
C THR A 172 -50.92 45.31 -47.04
N GLN A 173 -51.07 46.38 -46.25
CA GLN A 173 -50.34 46.53 -44.99
C GLN A 173 -50.77 45.52 -43.93
N LEU A 174 -52.05 45.18 -43.87
CA LEU A 174 -52.59 44.15 -42.97
C LEU A 174 -52.07 42.75 -43.34
N GLU A 175 -52.05 42.44 -44.63
CA GLU A 175 -51.48 41.21 -45.19
C GLU A 175 -49.97 41.11 -44.90
N GLN A 176 -49.21 42.18 -45.14
CA GLN A 176 -47.77 42.24 -44.80
C GLN A 176 -47.50 42.07 -43.31
N LEU A 177 -48.30 42.70 -42.43
CA LEU A 177 -48.17 42.53 -40.97
C LEU A 177 -48.56 41.12 -40.51
N GLN A 178 -49.50 40.46 -41.19
CA GLN A 178 -49.81 39.05 -40.95
C GLN A 178 -48.67 38.13 -41.38
N GLU A 179 -48.11 38.32 -42.58
CA GLU A 179 -46.92 37.57 -43.04
C GLU A 179 -45.71 37.77 -42.12
N GLU A 180 -45.45 39.01 -41.67
CA GLU A 180 -44.39 39.29 -40.71
C GLU A 180 -44.66 38.67 -39.34
N THR A 181 -45.92 38.66 -38.87
CA THR A 181 -46.31 37.97 -37.63
C THR A 181 -46.06 36.47 -37.72
N PHE A 182 -46.54 35.79 -38.77
CA PHE A 182 -46.29 34.36 -38.97
C PHE A 182 -44.81 34.03 -39.07
N ARG A 183 -44.02 34.88 -39.74
CA ARG A 183 -42.57 34.73 -39.84
C ARG A 183 -41.86 34.91 -38.50
N LEU A 184 -42.29 35.86 -37.68
CA LEU A 184 -41.78 36.07 -36.32
C LEU A 184 -42.17 34.93 -35.37
N GLU A 185 -43.36 34.36 -35.51
CA GLU A 185 -43.78 33.19 -34.74
C GLU A 185 -43.00 31.93 -35.11
N ALA A 186 -42.77 31.67 -36.40
CA ALA A 186 -41.90 30.58 -36.84
C ALA A 186 -40.47 30.74 -36.29
N ALA A 187 -39.87 31.93 -36.43
CA ALA A 187 -38.53 32.19 -35.89
C ALA A 187 -38.47 32.08 -34.35
N LYS A 188 -39.53 32.49 -33.65
CA LYS A 188 -39.67 32.32 -32.19
C LYS A 188 -39.71 30.84 -31.79
N ASP A 189 -40.41 29.98 -32.54
CA ASP A 189 -40.43 28.55 -32.28
C ASP A 189 -39.09 27.87 -32.64
N ASP A 190 -38.42 28.28 -33.72
CA ASP A 190 -37.04 27.85 -34.03
C ASP A 190 -36.07 28.20 -32.89
N TYR A 191 -36.12 29.44 -32.37
CA TYR A 191 -35.31 29.85 -31.23
C TYR A 191 -35.67 29.09 -29.95
N ARG A 192 -36.96 28.79 -29.71
CA ARG A 192 -37.40 27.98 -28.57
C ARG A 192 -36.83 26.56 -28.66
N ILE A 193 -36.93 25.91 -29.81
CA ILE A 193 -36.34 24.60 -30.05
C ILE A 193 -34.82 24.64 -29.82
N ARG A 194 -34.12 25.67 -30.33
CA ARG A 194 -32.67 25.77 -30.12
C ARG A 194 -32.28 26.03 -28.65
N CYS A 195 -33.11 26.71 -27.87
CA CYS A 195 -32.95 26.78 -26.41
C CYS A 195 -33.15 25.40 -25.75
N GLU A 196 -34.23 24.69 -26.11
CA GLU A 196 -34.51 23.32 -25.61
C GLU A 196 -33.43 22.29 -26.03
N GLU A 197 -32.67 22.54 -27.10
CA GLU A 197 -31.47 21.76 -27.48
C GLU A 197 -30.27 22.15 -26.62
N LEU A 198 -29.95 23.44 -26.52
CA LEU A 198 -28.82 23.94 -25.72
C LEU A 198 -28.94 23.61 -24.23
N GLU A 199 -30.16 23.56 -23.69
CA GLU A 199 -30.41 23.10 -22.32
C GLU A 199 -30.12 21.60 -22.13
N LYS A 200 -30.36 20.77 -23.14
CA LYS A 200 -30.00 19.34 -23.13
C LYS A 200 -28.49 19.16 -23.26
N GLU A 201 -27.86 19.83 -24.23
CA GLU A 201 -26.39 19.85 -24.39
C GLU A 201 -25.70 20.25 -23.06
N LEU A 202 -26.24 21.28 -22.37
CA LEU A 202 -25.73 21.77 -21.09
C LEU A 202 -26.00 20.83 -19.90
N LEU A 203 -27.07 20.03 -19.92
CA LEU A 203 -27.32 18.98 -18.93
C LEU A 203 -26.42 17.76 -19.15
N GLU A 204 -26.22 17.33 -20.40
CA GLU A 204 -25.33 16.22 -20.75
C GLU A 204 -23.87 16.53 -20.37
N VAL A 205 -23.39 17.74 -20.69
CA VAL A 205 -22.03 18.19 -20.31
C VAL A 205 -21.87 18.30 -18.78
N LYS A 206 -22.93 18.66 -18.04
CA LYS A 206 -22.91 18.64 -16.56
C LYS A 206 -22.79 17.22 -16.02
N GLY A 207 -23.62 16.29 -16.52
CA GLY A 207 -23.56 14.88 -16.11
C GLY A 207 -22.19 14.27 -16.38
N GLN A 208 -21.61 14.49 -17.55
CA GLN A 208 -20.24 14.06 -17.88
C GLN A 208 -19.18 14.65 -16.93
N ASN A 209 -19.35 15.90 -16.50
CA ASN A 209 -18.42 16.55 -15.57
C ASN A 209 -18.58 16.02 -14.12
N GLU A 210 -19.80 15.66 -13.71
CA GLU A 210 -20.08 14.99 -12.44
C GLU A 210 -19.50 13.56 -12.44
N GLU A 211 -19.66 12.79 -13.53
CA GLU A 211 -19.03 11.48 -13.72
C GLU A 211 -17.49 11.56 -13.69
N LEU A 212 -16.89 12.51 -14.41
CA LEU A 212 -15.44 12.75 -14.40
C LEU A 212 -14.92 13.16 -13.02
N THR A 213 -15.72 13.92 -12.25
CA THR A 213 -15.38 14.28 -10.86
C THR A 213 -15.40 13.03 -9.96
N SER A 214 -16.45 12.20 -10.05
CA SER A 214 -16.55 10.94 -9.29
C SER A 214 -15.40 9.98 -9.61
N LEU A 215 -14.97 9.89 -10.89
CA LEU A 215 -13.83 9.07 -11.30
C LEU A 215 -12.48 9.64 -10.81
N ALA A 216 -12.36 10.96 -10.67
CA ALA A 216 -11.19 11.60 -10.09
C ALA A 216 -11.07 11.33 -8.57
N ASP A 217 -12.20 11.39 -7.86
CA ASP A 217 -12.28 11.06 -6.43
C ASP A 217 -11.98 9.57 -6.17
N GLU A 218 -12.54 8.66 -6.98
CA GLU A 218 -12.22 7.22 -6.92
C GLU A 218 -10.72 6.97 -7.20
N ALA A 219 -10.15 7.59 -8.25
CA ALA A 219 -8.74 7.47 -8.57
C ALA A 219 -7.81 8.02 -7.46
N GLN A 220 -8.24 9.05 -6.73
CA GLN A 220 -7.51 9.57 -5.57
C GLN A 220 -7.66 8.62 -4.35
N SER A 221 -8.83 8.04 -4.11
CA SER A 221 -9.03 7.03 -3.05
C SER A 221 -8.18 5.78 -3.28
N LEU A 222 -8.18 5.23 -4.51
CA LEU A 222 -7.35 4.08 -4.90
C LEU A 222 -5.84 4.37 -4.79
N LYS A 223 -5.42 5.62 -5.00
CA LYS A 223 -4.04 6.07 -4.81
C LYS A 223 -3.66 6.12 -3.33
N ASP A 224 -4.54 6.59 -2.46
CA ASP A 224 -4.30 6.61 -1.01
C ASP A 224 -4.26 5.18 -0.43
N GLU A 225 -5.12 4.27 -0.92
CA GLU A 225 -5.00 2.84 -0.64
C GLU A 225 -3.67 2.25 -1.12
N MET A 226 -3.22 2.59 -2.34
CA MET A 226 -1.92 2.16 -2.86
C MET A 226 -0.74 2.64 -1.99
N ASP A 227 -0.81 3.84 -1.42
CA ASP A 227 0.25 4.36 -0.53
C ASP A 227 0.21 3.73 0.87
N VAL A 228 -0.98 3.38 1.39
CA VAL A 228 -1.11 2.52 2.59
C VAL A 228 -0.52 1.12 2.33
N LEU A 229 -0.82 0.52 1.18
CA LEU A 229 -0.28 -0.79 0.78
C LEU A 229 1.25 -0.74 0.62
N ARG A 230 1.81 0.32 0.00
CA ARG A 230 3.26 0.57 -0.05
C ARG A 230 3.86 0.62 1.35
N HIS A 231 3.30 1.39 2.27
CA HIS A 231 3.81 1.47 3.65
C HIS A 231 3.75 0.11 4.37
N SER A 232 2.73 -0.71 4.10
CA SER A 232 2.64 -2.07 4.62
C SER A 232 3.71 -3.00 4.03
N SER A 233 3.97 -2.92 2.73
CA SER A 233 5.02 -3.68 2.03
C SER A 233 6.43 -3.31 2.54
N ASP A 234 6.65 -2.02 2.78
CA ASP A 234 7.86 -1.48 3.40
C ASP A 234 8.09 -2.05 4.80
N LYS A 235 7.02 -2.21 5.58
CA LYS A 235 7.03 -2.81 6.92
C LYS A 235 7.29 -4.31 6.87
N VAL A 236 6.69 -5.04 5.93
CA VAL A 236 6.98 -6.47 5.69
C VAL A 236 8.44 -6.67 5.33
N SER A 237 8.97 -5.90 4.36
CA SER A 237 10.38 -5.97 3.92
C SER A 237 11.36 -5.77 5.08
N LYS A 238 11.04 -4.85 6.01
CA LYS A 238 11.84 -4.59 7.22
C LYS A 238 11.76 -5.75 8.23
N LEU A 239 10.62 -6.44 8.34
CA LEU A 239 10.46 -7.62 9.19
C LEU A 239 11.15 -8.86 8.59
N GLU A 240 11.09 -9.04 7.27
CA GLU A 240 11.81 -10.11 6.57
C GLU A 240 13.33 -9.98 6.75
N ALA A 241 13.87 -8.77 6.58
CA ALA A 241 15.29 -8.49 6.86
C ALA A 241 15.68 -8.76 8.33
N GLN A 242 14.78 -8.50 9.29
CA GLN A 242 15.01 -8.86 10.69
C GLN A 242 15.01 -10.38 10.90
N VAL A 243 14.03 -11.10 10.33
CA VAL A 243 13.95 -12.56 10.36
C VAL A 243 15.21 -13.20 9.77
N GLU A 244 15.70 -12.70 8.63
CA GLU A 244 16.95 -13.20 8.04
C GLU A 244 18.16 -12.95 8.95
N SER A 245 18.22 -11.79 9.61
CA SER A 245 19.25 -11.51 10.63
C SER A 245 19.16 -12.43 11.85
N TYR A 246 17.99 -12.98 12.17
CA TYR A 246 17.80 -13.95 13.24
C TYR A 246 18.09 -15.38 12.81
N LYS A 247 17.77 -15.77 11.55
CA LYS A 247 18.22 -17.05 10.98
C LYS A 247 19.74 -17.17 11.02
N LYS A 248 20.46 -16.16 10.52
CA LYS A 248 21.92 -16.16 10.55
C LYS A 248 22.49 -16.30 11.96
N LYS A 249 21.93 -15.59 12.95
CA LYS A 249 22.32 -15.75 14.36
C LYS A 249 22.05 -17.15 14.92
N LEU A 250 21.01 -17.86 14.43
CA LEU A 250 20.73 -19.25 14.79
C LEU A 250 21.69 -20.22 14.11
N GLU A 251 22.15 -19.93 12.88
CA GLU A 251 23.21 -20.67 12.19
C GLU A 251 24.55 -20.49 12.92
N ASP A 252 24.94 -19.25 13.23
CA ASP A 252 26.13 -18.91 14.04
C ASP A 252 26.11 -19.65 15.40
N LEU A 253 24.96 -19.69 16.08
CA LEU A 253 24.75 -20.45 17.33
C LEU A 253 24.80 -21.97 17.11
N GLY A 254 24.39 -22.47 15.94
CA GLY A 254 24.50 -23.86 15.55
C GLY A 254 25.95 -24.28 15.36
N ASP A 255 26.76 -23.46 14.68
CA ASP A 255 28.19 -23.69 14.51
C ASP A 255 28.98 -23.56 15.81
N LEU A 256 28.64 -22.59 16.67
CA LEU A 256 29.22 -22.51 18.02
C LEU A 256 28.92 -23.77 18.84
N ARG A 257 27.71 -24.33 18.77
CA ARG A 257 27.36 -25.62 19.41
C ARG A 257 28.16 -26.80 18.83
N ARG A 258 28.37 -26.84 17.51
CA ARG A 258 29.25 -27.84 16.86
C ARG A 258 30.70 -27.70 17.34
N GLN A 259 31.21 -26.47 17.45
CA GLN A 259 32.56 -26.18 17.91
C GLN A 259 32.75 -26.59 19.38
N VAL A 260 31.77 -26.30 20.26
CA VAL A 260 31.78 -26.77 21.66
C VAL A 260 31.82 -28.30 21.72
N LYS A 261 30.95 -29.00 20.98
CA LYS A 261 30.94 -30.47 20.96
C LYS A 261 32.27 -31.07 20.47
N LEU A 262 32.89 -30.47 19.45
CA LEU A 262 34.22 -30.88 18.97
C LEU A 262 35.34 -30.61 19.99
N LEU A 263 35.20 -29.60 20.85
CA LEU A 263 36.13 -29.34 21.96
C LEU A 263 35.90 -30.29 23.13
N GLU A 264 34.66 -30.64 23.44
CA GLU A 264 34.29 -31.66 24.44
C GLU A 264 34.80 -33.05 24.04
N GLU A 265 34.64 -33.45 22.78
CA GLU A 265 35.17 -34.69 22.20
C GLU A 265 36.71 -34.72 22.27
N LYS A 266 37.38 -33.64 21.88
CA LYS A 266 38.84 -33.51 22.00
C LYS A 266 39.31 -33.60 23.46
N ASN A 267 38.65 -32.89 24.38
CA ASN A 267 38.98 -32.94 25.81
C ASN A 267 38.81 -34.36 26.37
N THR A 268 37.73 -35.05 25.99
CA THR A 268 37.49 -36.46 26.32
C THR A 268 38.61 -37.36 25.78
N SER A 269 39.07 -37.14 24.55
CA SER A 269 40.19 -37.90 23.98
C SER A 269 41.53 -37.63 24.69
N TYR A 270 41.79 -36.39 25.12
CA TYR A 270 42.98 -36.07 25.93
C TYR A 270 42.92 -36.70 27.32
N MET A 271 41.74 -36.73 27.95
CA MET A 271 41.53 -37.42 29.22
C MET A 271 41.77 -38.94 29.08
N GLN A 272 41.21 -39.57 28.04
CA GLN A 272 41.45 -41.00 27.75
C GLN A 272 42.93 -41.30 27.50
N ASN A 273 43.62 -40.48 26.71
CA ASN A 273 45.05 -40.61 26.45
C ASN A 273 45.88 -40.44 27.74
N THR A 274 45.51 -39.49 28.59
CA THR A 274 46.16 -39.27 29.90
C THR A 274 46.04 -40.51 30.79
N VAL A 275 44.83 -41.08 30.90
CA VAL A 275 44.60 -42.33 31.67
C VAL A 275 45.40 -43.52 31.08
N SER A 276 45.50 -43.63 29.76
CA SER A 276 46.33 -44.66 29.10
C SER A 276 47.81 -44.49 29.45
N LEU A 277 48.33 -43.27 29.43
CA LEU A 277 49.71 -42.95 29.80
C LEU A 277 49.97 -43.16 31.31
N GLU A 278 49.00 -42.88 32.17
CA GLU A 278 49.08 -43.21 33.61
C GLU A 278 49.11 -44.72 33.85
N GLU A 279 48.32 -45.50 33.10
CA GLU A 279 48.39 -46.96 33.12
C GLU A 279 49.73 -47.50 32.64
N GLU A 280 50.27 -46.97 31.54
CA GLU A 280 51.61 -47.34 31.03
C GLU A 280 52.71 -46.97 32.02
N LEU A 281 52.64 -45.79 32.63
CA LEU A 281 53.54 -45.38 33.71
C LEU A 281 53.42 -46.31 34.92
N ARG A 282 52.21 -46.79 35.26
CA ARG A 282 52.00 -47.78 36.33
C ARG A 282 52.62 -49.13 36.00
N LYS A 283 52.51 -49.59 34.75
CA LYS A 283 53.13 -50.83 34.22
C LYS A 283 54.66 -50.71 34.17
N ALA A 284 55.20 -49.56 33.76
CA ALA A 284 56.63 -49.26 33.77
C ALA A 284 57.20 -49.22 35.20
N ASN A 285 56.47 -48.63 36.15
CA ASN A 285 56.88 -48.59 37.56
C ASN A 285 56.86 -49.97 38.24
N SER A 286 55.90 -50.86 37.93
CA SER A 286 55.91 -52.23 38.45
C SER A 286 57.04 -53.07 37.83
N ALA A 287 57.29 -52.93 36.52
CA ALA A 287 58.44 -53.55 35.86
C ALA A 287 59.78 -53.05 36.42
N ARG A 288 59.89 -51.74 36.73
CA ARG A 288 61.07 -51.17 37.40
C ARG A 288 61.27 -51.75 38.80
N ALA A 289 60.20 -51.91 39.59
CA ALA A 289 60.28 -52.53 40.91
C ALA A 289 60.73 -54.00 40.85
N GLN A 290 60.28 -54.76 39.84
CA GLN A 290 60.77 -56.11 39.56
C GLN A 290 62.25 -56.12 39.13
N LEU A 291 62.65 -55.19 38.26
CA LEU A 291 64.04 -55.05 37.82
C LEU A 291 64.97 -54.73 39.00
N ASP A 292 64.52 -53.89 39.94
CA ASP A 292 65.29 -53.57 41.16
C ASP A 292 65.29 -54.72 42.21
N THR A 293 64.30 -55.61 42.24
CA THR A 293 64.42 -56.87 43.02
C THR A 293 65.35 -57.88 42.35
N TYR A 294 65.33 -58.01 41.02
CA TYR A 294 66.30 -58.83 40.29
C TYR A 294 67.74 -58.32 40.46
N LYS A 295 67.98 -57.01 40.45
CA LYS A 295 69.30 -56.44 40.81
C LYS A 295 69.79 -56.87 42.19
N ARG A 296 68.91 -56.85 43.21
CA ARG A 296 69.26 -57.31 44.56
C ARG A 296 69.61 -58.79 44.58
N GLN A 297 68.83 -59.63 43.89
CA GLN A 297 69.14 -61.06 43.74
C GLN A 297 70.48 -61.29 43.02
N VAL A 298 70.80 -60.52 41.98
CA VAL A 298 72.12 -60.58 41.30
C VAL A 298 73.25 -60.22 42.26
N VAL A 299 73.11 -59.15 43.06
CA VAL A 299 74.13 -58.76 44.06
C VAL A 299 74.26 -59.79 45.18
N GLU A 300 73.16 -60.37 45.67
CA GLU A 300 73.20 -61.48 46.63
C GLU A 300 73.90 -62.72 46.07
N LEU A 301 73.63 -63.08 44.81
CA LEU A 301 74.29 -64.21 44.13
C LEU A 301 75.77 -63.93 43.87
N GLN A 302 76.14 -62.70 43.51
CA GLN A 302 77.54 -62.26 43.39
C GLN A 302 78.28 -62.31 44.74
N ASN A 303 77.63 -61.89 45.83
CA ASN A 303 78.20 -61.99 47.17
C ASN A 303 78.42 -63.46 47.57
N ARG A 304 77.42 -64.33 47.42
CA ARG A 304 77.52 -65.77 47.69
C ARG A 304 78.59 -66.45 46.82
N LEU A 305 78.69 -66.08 45.54
CA LEU A 305 79.74 -66.55 44.64
C LEU A 305 81.13 -66.11 45.13
N SER A 306 81.27 -64.88 45.63
CA SER A 306 82.52 -64.41 46.23
C SER A 306 82.86 -65.14 47.53
N GLU A 307 81.87 -65.56 48.32
CA GLU A 307 82.05 -66.30 49.57
C GLU A 307 82.46 -67.75 49.31
N GLU A 308 81.80 -68.44 48.38
CA GLU A 308 82.20 -69.78 47.94
C GLU A 308 83.54 -69.77 47.19
N SER A 309 83.88 -68.70 46.45
CA SER A 309 85.24 -68.50 45.91
C SER A 309 86.27 -68.40 47.04
N LYS A 310 86.10 -67.48 48.00
CA LYS A 310 86.99 -67.32 49.18
C LYS A 310 87.11 -68.61 50.00
N LYS A 311 86.11 -69.48 49.96
CA LYS A 311 86.08 -70.79 50.63
C LYS A 311 86.82 -71.85 49.80
N ALA A 312 86.69 -71.84 48.48
CA ALA A 312 87.50 -72.65 47.57
C ALA A 312 88.99 -72.26 47.69
N ASP A 313 89.33 -70.96 47.68
CA ASP A 313 90.69 -70.44 47.85
C ASP A 313 91.33 -70.94 49.16
N LYS A 314 90.56 -70.90 50.26
CA LYS A 314 90.98 -71.45 51.57
C LYS A 314 91.22 -72.96 51.51
N MET A 315 90.30 -73.72 50.91
CA MET A 315 90.43 -75.18 50.79
C MET A 315 91.62 -75.54 49.89
N GLU A 316 91.90 -74.78 48.83
CA GLU A 316 93.06 -74.96 47.98
C GLU A 316 94.36 -74.66 48.73
N PHE A 317 94.41 -73.58 49.52
CA PHE A 317 95.54 -73.28 50.40
C PHE A 317 95.77 -74.37 51.45
N GLU A 318 94.71 -74.89 52.07
CA GLU A 318 94.82 -76.00 53.02
C GLU A 318 95.28 -77.30 52.34
N CYS A 319 94.81 -77.60 51.13
CA CYS A 319 95.29 -78.72 50.33
C CYS A 319 96.76 -78.56 49.92
N LYS A 320 97.20 -77.35 49.54
CA LYS A 320 98.61 -77.02 49.26
C LYS A 320 99.48 -77.25 50.48
N ARG A 321 99.12 -76.68 51.64
CA ARG A 321 99.80 -76.87 52.93
C ARG A 321 99.85 -78.35 53.36
N LEU A 322 98.77 -79.11 53.17
CA LEU A 322 98.74 -80.53 53.47
C LEU A 322 99.63 -81.33 52.50
N LYS A 323 99.64 -80.98 51.22
CA LYS A 323 100.53 -81.58 50.22
C LYS A 323 102.00 -81.29 50.54
N GLU A 324 102.36 -80.05 50.87
CA GLU A 324 103.71 -79.67 51.31
C GLU A 324 104.15 -80.47 52.56
N LYS A 325 103.22 -80.73 53.50
CA LYS A 325 103.48 -81.58 54.67
C LYS A 325 103.62 -83.07 54.31
N VAL A 326 102.88 -83.57 53.32
CA VAL A 326 103.08 -84.93 52.78
C VAL A 326 104.42 -85.03 52.05
N ASP A 327 104.78 -84.03 51.25
CA ASP A 327 106.03 -83.98 50.51
C ASP A 327 107.25 -83.85 51.45
N SER A 328 107.13 -83.12 52.58
CA SER A 328 108.18 -83.05 53.59
C SER A 328 108.33 -84.34 54.39
N LEU A 329 107.22 -84.95 54.84
CA LEU A 329 107.23 -86.27 55.49
C LEU A 329 107.70 -87.38 54.53
N GLN A 330 107.43 -87.28 53.23
CA GLN A 330 107.93 -88.22 52.23
C GLN A 330 109.45 -88.04 52.02
N LYS A 331 109.96 -86.80 51.97
CA LYS A 331 111.41 -86.52 51.96
C LYS A 331 112.10 -87.00 53.23
N GLU A 332 111.50 -86.83 54.39
CA GLU A 332 112.01 -87.33 55.68
C GLU A 332 112.03 -88.88 55.69
N LYS A 333 110.93 -89.53 55.33
CA LYS A 333 110.83 -90.98 55.13
C LYS A 333 111.87 -91.52 54.14
N ASP A 334 112.15 -90.79 53.06
CA ASP A 334 113.17 -91.19 52.09
C ASP A 334 114.60 -90.94 52.59
N ARG A 335 114.85 -89.90 53.40
CA ARG A 335 116.10 -89.77 54.17
C ARG A 335 116.30 -90.94 55.14
N MET A 336 115.30 -91.24 55.97
CA MET A 336 115.32 -92.39 56.89
C MET A 336 115.46 -93.72 56.14
N ARG A 337 115.00 -93.83 54.88
CA ARG A 337 115.29 -94.97 54.00
C ARG A 337 116.75 -95.00 53.59
N THR A 338 117.31 -93.89 53.08
CA THR A 338 118.74 -93.84 52.70
C THR A 338 119.67 -94.03 53.88
N GLU A 339 119.35 -93.51 55.07
CA GLU A 339 120.11 -93.76 56.31
C GLU A 339 119.98 -95.22 56.75
N ARG A 340 118.79 -95.82 56.67
CA ARG A 340 118.60 -97.24 56.97
C ARG A 340 119.30 -98.14 55.94
N ASP A 341 119.42 -97.73 54.69
CA ASP A 341 120.08 -98.50 53.64
C ASP A 341 121.61 -98.30 53.66
N SER A 342 122.14 -97.13 54.04
CA SER A 342 123.57 -96.96 54.34
C SER A 342 123.97 -97.59 55.68
N LEU A 343 123.05 -97.71 56.64
CA LEU A 343 123.24 -98.53 57.85
C LEU A 343 123.21 -100.04 57.54
N LYS A 344 122.44 -100.49 56.54
CA LYS A 344 122.60 -101.86 56.01
C LYS A 344 123.93 -102.02 55.30
N GLU A 345 124.28 -101.08 54.41
CA GLU A 345 125.52 -101.09 53.65
C GLU A 345 126.72 -101.16 54.61
N THR A 346 126.79 -100.30 55.63
CA THR A 346 127.84 -100.38 56.67
C THR A 346 127.77 -101.64 57.53
N ILE A 347 126.60 -102.27 57.75
CA ILE A 347 126.50 -103.60 58.38
C ILE A 347 127.02 -104.70 57.44
N GLU A 348 126.79 -104.59 56.14
CA GLU A 348 127.27 -105.52 55.11
C GLU A 348 128.77 -105.32 54.85
N GLU A 349 129.27 -104.09 54.87
CA GLU A 349 130.69 -103.74 54.94
C GLU A 349 131.32 -104.28 56.22
N LEU A 350 130.72 -104.11 57.40
CA LEU A 350 131.27 -104.67 58.65
C LEU A 350 131.29 -106.20 58.63
N ARG A 351 130.30 -106.86 58.02
CA ARG A 351 130.34 -108.30 57.72
C ARG A 351 131.42 -108.67 56.71
N CYS A 352 131.61 -107.84 55.68
CA CYS A 352 132.68 -107.97 54.70
C CYS A 352 134.07 -107.68 55.31
N VAL A 353 134.18 -106.83 56.32
CA VAL A 353 135.40 -106.53 57.09
C VAL A 353 135.65 -107.59 58.16
N GLN A 354 134.61 -108.29 58.64
CA GLN A 354 134.74 -109.48 59.48
C GLN A 354 135.19 -110.71 58.66
N THR A 355 134.72 -110.86 57.42
CA THR A 355 135.25 -111.87 56.47
C THR A 355 136.61 -111.47 55.87
N CYS A 356 136.85 -110.18 55.61
CA CYS A 356 138.17 -109.67 55.24
C CYS A 356 139.17 -109.65 56.41
N HIS A 357 138.74 -109.69 57.67
CA HIS A 357 139.68 -110.01 58.78
C HIS A 357 140.15 -111.47 58.73
N SER A 358 139.45 -112.37 58.02
CA SER A 358 139.91 -113.73 57.75
C SER A 358 140.71 -113.88 56.44
N LEU A 359 140.55 -112.96 55.48
CA LEU A 359 141.15 -113.03 54.13
C LEU A 359 142.23 -111.97 53.84
N THR A 360 142.20 -110.83 54.53
CA THR A 360 143.02 -109.63 54.28
C THR A 360 144.02 -109.39 55.42
N ARG A 361 144.59 -110.48 55.96
CA ARG A 361 145.94 -110.47 56.59
C ARG A 361 147.06 -110.29 55.53
N THR A 362 146.68 -110.05 54.28
CA THR A 362 147.51 -110.10 53.09
C THR A 362 147.17 -108.89 52.22
N PHE A 363 148.17 -108.04 51.97
CA PHE A 363 148.14 -106.87 51.08
C PHE A 363 147.17 -105.72 51.42
N MET A 364 147.67 -104.76 52.20
CA MET A 364 147.47 -103.34 51.84
C MET A 364 148.43 -102.97 50.70
N LEU A 365 148.08 -102.02 49.82
CA LEU A 365 148.61 -100.63 49.83
C LEU A 365 148.16 -99.81 48.59
N VAL A 366 148.13 -98.48 48.73
CA VAL A 366 148.08 -97.40 47.70
C VAL A 366 146.74 -97.10 46.99
N GLY A 367 146.34 -95.82 47.07
CA GLY A 367 145.58 -95.14 46.00
C GLY A 367 144.49 -94.17 46.48
N LEU A 368 144.70 -92.84 46.37
CA LEU A 368 143.60 -91.84 46.41
C LEU A 368 144.02 -90.45 45.88
N VAL A 369 143.08 -89.76 45.22
CA VAL A 369 143.16 -88.37 44.72
C VAL A 369 141.78 -87.70 44.93
N PRO A 370 141.68 -86.46 45.44
CA PRO A 370 140.37 -85.84 45.72
C PRO A 370 140.13 -84.41 45.16
N LEU A 371 138.85 -84.00 45.20
CA LEU A 371 138.30 -82.62 45.28
C LEU A 371 138.34 -81.69 44.06
N GLY A 372 137.23 -80.97 43.86
CA GLY A 372 137.02 -79.93 42.83
C GLY A 372 136.93 -78.51 43.43
N SER A 373 136.31 -77.56 42.73
CA SER A 373 136.03 -76.18 43.20
C SER A 373 134.98 -75.46 42.30
N ASN A 374 134.82 -74.14 42.44
CA ASN A 374 133.59 -73.37 42.16
C ASN A 374 133.85 -71.99 41.51
N GLU A 375 132.80 -71.39 40.93
CA GLU A 375 132.62 -69.98 40.54
C GLU A 375 133.46 -69.36 39.39
N GLY A 376 132.85 -68.35 38.74
CA GLY A 376 133.40 -67.54 37.65
C GLY A 376 132.43 -66.42 37.26
N SER A 377 132.95 -65.25 36.87
CA SER A 377 132.18 -63.99 36.70
C SER A 377 132.62 -63.17 35.48
N ASP A 378 131.77 -62.26 35.01
CA ASP A 378 132.10 -61.19 34.05
C ASP A 378 131.14 -59.99 34.27
N SER A 379 131.46 -58.69 34.23
CA SER A 379 132.72 -57.88 34.18
C SER A 379 132.88 -56.95 32.95
N LEU A 380 133.16 -55.68 33.26
CA LEU A 380 134.00 -54.70 32.52
C LEU A 380 133.73 -54.39 31.02
N ALA A 381 132.82 -53.45 30.72
CA ALA A 381 132.70 -52.81 29.39
C ALA A 381 132.09 -51.39 29.40
N ALA A 382 132.52 -50.49 30.31
CA ALA A 382 131.84 -49.20 30.54
C ALA A 382 132.71 -47.93 30.40
N GLU A 383 133.98 -48.05 29.98
CA GLU A 383 134.94 -46.94 30.02
C GLU A 383 135.80 -46.86 28.75
N ILE A 384 135.37 -46.04 27.80
CA ILE A 384 136.10 -45.29 26.73
C ILE A 384 135.04 -44.66 25.80
N ILE A 385 134.41 -43.56 26.24
CA ILE A 385 133.59 -42.67 25.41
C ILE A 385 133.80 -41.23 25.91
N THR A 386 134.25 -40.32 25.04
CA THR A 386 134.50 -38.90 25.37
C THR A 386 133.22 -38.14 25.75
N PRO A 387 133.32 -37.09 26.59
CA PRO A 387 132.15 -36.41 27.16
C PRO A 387 131.25 -35.77 26.09
N GLU A 388 131.80 -35.22 25.02
CA GLU A 388 131.01 -34.61 23.93
C GLU A 388 130.20 -35.66 23.17
N ILE A 389 130.75 -36.87 22.98
CA ILE A 389 130.03 -37.99 22.37
C ILE A 389 128.95 -38.49 23.33
N ARG A 390 129.25 -38.56 24.63
CA ARG A 390 128.28 -38.97 25.67
C ARG A 390 127.11 -37.97 25.75
N GLU A 391 127.38 -36.67 25.72
CA GLU A 391 126.33 -35.65 25.69
C GLU A 391 125.52 -35.69 24.38
N ARG A 392 126.17 -35.78 23.23
CA ARG A 392 125.48 -35.84 21.92
C ARG A 392 124.63 -37.11 21.80
N MET A 393 125.09 -38.22 22.36
CA MET A 393 124.33 -39.47 22.48
C MET A 393 123.13 -39.31 23.42
N ILE A 394 123.28 -38.69 24.59
CA ILE A 394 122.16 -38.44 25.52
C ILE A 394 121.13 -37.49 24.90
N ARG A 395 121.57 -36.41 24.22
CA ARG A 395 120.68 -35.50 23.48
C ARG A 395 119.94 -36.24 22.36
N LEU A 396 120.64 -37.01 21.52
CA LEU A 396 120.01 -37.80 20.44
C LEU A 396 119.12 -38.93 20.95
N GLN A 397 119.42 -39.55 22.10
CA GLN A 397 118.55 -40.54 22.76
C GLN A 397 117.30 -39.88 23.34
N HIS A 398 117.42 -38.69 23.93
CA HIS A 398 116.28 -37.91 24.41
C HIS A 398 115.41 -37.43 23.24
N GLU A 399 116.02 -36.92 22.17
CA GLU A 399 115.35 -36.52 20.94
C GLU A 399 114.64 -37.70 20.26
N ASN A 400 115.30 -38.86 20.09
CA ASN A 400 114.66 -40.08 19.60
C ASN A 400 113.52 -40.55 20.52
N LYS A 401 113.65 -40.40 21.84
CA LYS A 401 112.58 -40.75 22.80
C LYS A 401 111.39 -39.81 22.70
N MET A 402 111.62 -38.50 22.53
CA MET A 402 110.55 -37.51 22.34
C MET A 402 109.88 -37.62 20.97
N LEU A 403 110.65 -37.88 19.91
CA LEU A 403 110.12 -38.18 18.57
C LEU A 403 109.30 -39.47 18.59
N LYS A 404 109.79 -40.53 19.25
CA LYS A 404 108.98 -41.75 19.47
C LYS A 404 107.70 -41.47 20.23
N LEU A 405 107.74 -40.75 21.35
CA LEU A 405 106.53 -40.45 22.14
C LEU A 405 105.51 -39.60 21.35
N ASN A 406 105.96 -38.64 20.55
CA ASN A 406 105.07 -37.86 19.68
C ASN A 406 104.50 -38.71 18.53
N GLN A 407 105.30 -39.60 17.94
CA GLN A 407 104.85 -40.48 16.86
C GLN A 407 103.92 -41.58 17.38
N GLU A 408 104.25 -42.22 18.51
CA GLU A 408 103.37 -43.13 19.27
C GLU A 408 102.07 -42.41 19.68
N GLY A 409 102.10 -41.11 19.99
CA GLY A 409 100.89 -40.29 20.21
C GLY A 409 100.02 -40.21 18.96
N SER A 410 100.57 -39.71 17.85
CA SER A 410 99.87 -39.58 16.56
C SER A 410 99.35 -40.93 16.04
N ASP A 411 100.16 -41.99 16.15
CA ASP A 411 99.81 -43.34 15.73
C ASP A 411 98.70 -43.91 16.63
N ASN A 412 98.71 -43.66 17.95
CA ASN A 412 97.62 -44.07 18.85
C ASN A 412 96.31 -43.32 18.57
N GLU A 413 96.35 -42.02 18.28
CA GLU A 413 95.16 -41.25 17.87
C GLU A 413 94.60 -41.78 16.53
N GLN A 414 95.45 -42.07 15.56
CA GLN A 414 95.05 -42.63 14.27
C GLN A 414 94.52 -44.08 14.42
N ILE A 415 95.11 -44.90 15.29
CA ILE A 415 94.61 -46.23 15.65
C ILE A 415 93.26 -46.15 16.38
N ALA A 416 93.06 -45.18 17.27
CA ALA A 416 91.79 -44.96 17.97
C ALA A 416 90.68 -44.55 17.00
N LEU A 417 90.97 -43.62 16.07
CA LEU A 417 90.04 -43.23 15.02
C LEU A 417 89.70 -44.40 14.08
N LEU A 418 90.70 -45.18 13.66
CA LEU A 418 90.48 -46.38 12.83
C LEU A 418 89.68 -47.46 13.56
N LYS A 419 89.84 -47.62 14.87
CA LYS A 419 89.01 -48.51 15.70
C LYS A 419 87.57 -48.02 15.77
N SER A 420 87.33 -46.74 16.06
CA SER A 420 85.97 -46.16 16.07
C SER A 420 85.27 -46.37 14.73
N LEU A 421 85.93 -46.04 13.62
CA LEU A 421 85.38 -46.22 12.27
C LEU A 421 85.13 -47.70 11.91
N LEU A 422 85.96 -48.62 12.43
CA LEU A 422 85.76 -50.06 12.27
C LEU A 422 84.61 -50.58 13.15
N GLU A 423 84.42 -50.04 14.35
CA GLU A 423 83.31 -50.37 15.25
C GLU A 423 81.99 -49.83 14.68
N ASP A 424 81.93 -48.59 14.20
CA ASP A 424 80.78 -48.02 13.48
C ASP A 424 80.43 -48.81 12.22
N ALA A 425 81.44 -49.18 11.41
CA ALA A 425 81.23 -49.99 10.21
C ALA A 425 80.72 -51.40 10.54
N ASN A 426 81.20 -52.03 11.62
CA ASN A 426 80.70 -53.33 12.07
C ASN A 426 79.30 -53.23 12.69
N ALA A 427 78.99 -52.16 13.44
CA ALA A 427 77.65 -51.92 13.97
C ALA A 427 76.64 -51.80 12.82
N ARG A 428 76.92 -50.93 11.83
CA ARG A 428 76.08 -50.76 10.64
C ARG A 428 75.99 -52.04 9.79
N LYS A 429 77.06 -52.83 9.71
CA LYS A 429 77.04 -54.14 9.06
C LYS A 429 76.10 -55.10 9.81
N ASN A 430 76.18 -55.17 11.13
CA ASN A 430 75.32 -56.04 11.95
C ASN A 430 73.85 -55.62 11.85
N GLU A 431 73.56 -54.32 11.85
CA GLU A 431 72.21 -53.78 11.57
C GLU A 431 71.70 -54.29 10.22
N LEU A 432 72.46 -54.06 9.14
CA LEU A 432 72.10 -54.53 7.80
C LEU A 432 71.97 -56.06 7.70
N GLU A 433 72.78 -56.85 8.41
CA GLU A 433 72.63 -58.31 8.48
C GLU A 433 71.34 -58.71 9.23
N THR A 434 70.95 -58.00 10.29
CA THR A 434 69.67 -58.25 10.97
C THR A 434 68.46 -57.81 10.15
N GLU A 435 68.53 -56.67 9.46
CA GLU A 435 67.49 -56.23 8.53
C GLU A 435 67.36 -57.21 7.36
N ASN A 436 68.46 -57.61 6.74
CA ASN A 436 68.47 -58.59 5.64
C ASN A 436 67.91 -59.95 6.11
N ARG A 437 68.24 -60.39 7.34
CA ARG A 437 67.63 -61.59 7.94
C ARG A 437 66.13 -61.46 8.15
N VAL A 438 65.64 -60.31 8.64
CA VAL A 438 64.20 -60.05 8.82
C VAL A 438 63.47 -59.93 7.48
N VAL A 439 64.09 -59.29 6.47
CA VAL A 439 63.56 -59.21 5.10
C VAL A 439 63.52 -60.60 4.46
N ASN A 440 64.56 -61.41 4.59
CA ASN A 440 64.55 -62.80 4.09
C ASN A 440 63.53 -63.66 4.83
N GLN A 441 63.33 -63.47 6.14
CA GLN A 441 62.24 -64.16 6.88
C GLN A 441 60.86 -63.73 6.39
N ARG A 442 60.64 -62.44 6.11
CA ARG A 442 59.39 -61.93 5.51
C ARG A 442 59.21 -62.42 4.06
N LEU A 443 60.28 -62.52 3.29
CA LEU A 443 60.27 -62.98 1.91
C LEU A 443 60.01 -64.49 1.83
N MET A 444 60.63 -65.31 2.69
CA MET A 444 60.30 -66.73 2.84
C MET A 444 58.87 -66.94 3.35
N ALA A 445 58.39 -66.12 4.28
CA ALA A 445 56.99 -66.18 4.74
C ALA A 445 56.00 -65.77 3.65
N GLY A 446 56.32 -64.73 2.87
CA GLY A 446 55.52 -64.29 1.73
C GLY A 446 55.54 -65.29 0.58
N GLN A 447 56.69 -65.91 0.28
CA GLN A 447 56.79 -67.02 -0.67
C GLN A 447 56.01 -68.24 -0.18
N SER A 448 56.13 -68.61 1.10
CA SER A 448 55.32 -69.68 1.70
C SER A 448 53.82 -69.38 1.63
N GLN A 449 53.40 -68.12 1.82
CA GLN A 449 51.99 -67.73 1.66
C GLN A 449 51.55 -67.71 0.20
N VAL A 450 52.42 -67.37 -0.75
CA VAL A 450 52.13 -67.43 -2.19
C VAL A 450 52.07 -68.88 -2.69
N GLU A 451 52.98 -69.75 -2.24
CA GLU A 451 52.93 -71.19 -2.49
C GLU A 451 51.70 -71.81 -1.82
N GLU A 452 51.38 -71.46 -0.57
CA GLU A 452 50.19 -71.94 0.15
C GLU A 452 48.89 -71.42 -0.49
N LEU A 453 48.87 -70.22 -1.07
CA LEU A 453 47.74 -69.70 -1.85
C LEU A 453 47.65 -70.32 -3.25
N GLN A 454 48.76 -70.54 -3.96
CA GLN A 454 48.77 -71.28 -5.23
C GLN A 454 48.31 -72.73 -5.00
N LYS A 455 48.79 -73.37 -3.93
CA LYS A 455 48.42 -74.71 -3.53
C LYS A 455 46.98 -74.78 -3.04
N SER A 456 46.49 -73.79 -2.28
CA SER A 456 45.07 -73.69 -1.91
C SER A 456 44.16 -73.47 -3.13
N LEU A 457 44.59 -72.66 -4.11
CA LEU A 457 43.86 -72.44 -5.37
C LEU A 457 43.85 -73.72 -6.23
N GLN A 458 44.96 -74.48 -6.24
CA GLN A 458 45.07 -75.73 -6.96
C GLN A 458 44.38 -76.91 -6.23
N GLU A 459 44.31 -76.90 -4.89
CA GLU A 459 43.58 -77.87 -4.07
C GLU A 459 42.08 -77.58 -4.08
N GLN A 460 41.63 -76.32 -4.04
CA GLN A 460 40.23 -75.97 -4.37
C GLN A 460 39.88 -76.30 -5.84
N GLY A 461 40.86 -76.27 -6.74
CA GLY A 461 40.72 -76.74 -8.12
C GLY A 461 40.81 -78.25 -8.32
N SER A 462 41.11 -79.06 -7.28
CA SER A 462 41.33 -80.51 -7.42
C SER A 462 40.74 -81.39 -6.31
N LYS A 463 40.12 -80.82 -5.26
CA LYS A 463 39.37 -81.54 -4.23
C LYS A 463 37.93 -81.05 -4.13
N ALA A 464 37.13 -81.53 -5.07
CA ALA A 464 35.72 -81.83 -4.82
C ALA A 464 35.52 -83.18 -4.07
N ASP A 465 36.62 -83.85 -3.67
CA ASP A 465 36.63 -85.19 -3.06
C ASP A 465 37.43 -85.30 -1.72
N ASP A 466 36.80 -85.99 -0.77
CA ASP A 466 37.30 -86.68 0.44
C ASP A 466 38.23 -86.00 1.46
N VAL A 467 37.62 -85.49 2.55
CA VAL A 467 37.38 -86.18 3.87
C VAL A 467 38.56 -86.72 4.73
N SER A 468 38.49 -86.35 6.03
CA SER A 468 38.95 -87.03 7.28
C SER A 468 40.32 -86.75 7.99
N ASP A 469 40.16 -86.54 9.31
CA ASP A 469 40.93 -86.91 10.51
C ASP A 469 42.32 -86.37 10.97
N VAL A 470 42.26 -85.53 12.03
CA VAL A 470 42.87 -85.65 13.39
C VAL A 470 44.40 -85.88 13.55
N VAL A 471 45.07 -84.98 14.31
CA VAL A 471 45.87 -85.26 15.54
C VAL A 471 46.50 -83.98 16.16
N VAL A 472 46.32 -83.79 17.48
CA VAL A 472 47.09 -83.03 18.52
C VAL A 472 47.92 -81.77 18.15
N ALA A 473 47.74 -80.69 18.92
CA ALA A 473 48.36 -79.36 18.70
C ALA A 473 49.48 -78.96 19.68
N PRO A 474 50.41 -78.07 19.27
CA PRO A 474 51.25 -77.26 20.16
C PRO A 474 50.53 -76.01 20.73
N PRO A 475 50.88 -75.49 21.93
CA PRO A 475 50.18 -74.36 22.55
C PRO A 475 50.28 -73.02 21.77
N THR A 476 51.37 -72.82 21.03
CA THR A 476 51.59 -71.61 20.21
C THR A 476 50.62 -71.54 19.03
N LEU A 477 50.34 -72.69 18.39
CA LEU A 477 49.39 -72.81 17.28
C LEU A 477 47.98 -72.40 17.72
N GLY A 478 47.54 -72.77 18.93
CA GLY A 478 46.26 -72.32 19.49
C GLY A 478 46.15 -70.79 19.59
N HIS A 479 47.23 -70.09 19.97
CA HIS A 479 47.23 -68.63 20.08
C HIS A 479 47.28 -67.93 18.72
N HIS A 480 47.98 -68.50 17.73
CA HIS A 480 47.94 -68.02 16.35
C HIS A 480 46.58 -68.29 15.68
N CYS A 481 45.97 -69.46 15.90
CA CYS A 481 44.62 -69.78 15.43
C CYS A 481 43.55 -68.90 16.07
N SER A 482 43.70 -68.50 17.35
CA SER A 482 42.85 -67.45 17.94
C SER A 482 43.01 -66.15 17.16
N LYS A 483 44.23 -65.59 17.09
CA LYS A 483 44.48 -64.32 16.40
C LYS A 483 44.04 -64.31 14.93
N LEU A 484 44.19 -65.43 14.22
CA LEU A 484 43.71 -65.57 12.84
C LEU A 484 42.17 -65.64 12.78
N ARG A 485 41.52 -66.38 13.69
CA ARG A 485 40.05 -66.39 13.82
C ARG A 485 39.50 -65.04 14.25
N ASP A 486 40.18 -64.33 15.13
CA ASP A 486 39.81 -62.99 15.61
C ASP A 486 39.93 -61.97 14.46
N ALA A 487 41.02 -61.99 13.70
CA ALA A 487 41.18 -61.17 12.49
C ALA A 487 40.21 -61.55 11.36
N THR A 488 39.88 -62.84 11.20
CA THR A 488 38.87 -63.31 10.24
C THR A 488 37.47 -62.87 10.67
N ASN A 489 37.15 -62.94 11.96
CA ASN A 489 35.91 -62.40 12.53
C ASN A 489 35.83 -60.87 12.38
N GLU A 490 36.96 -60.16 12.47
CA GLU A 490 37.03 -58.71 12.23
C GLU A 490 36.85 -58.36 10.75
N LEU A 491 37.44 -59.14 9.83
CA LEU A 491 37.21 -59.02 8.39
C LEU A 491 35.76 -59.34 8.01
N LEU A 492 35.18 -60.39 8.57
CA LEU A 492 33.76 -60.71 8.37
C LEU A 492 32.85 -59.59 8.88
N LYS A 493 33.12 -59.03 10.07
CA LYS A 493 32.39 -57.85 10.59
C LYS A 493 32.56 -56.63 9.69
N LYS A 494 33.76 -56.40 9.14
CA LYS A 494 34.02 -55.31 8.18
C LYS A 494 33.26 -55.53 6.87
N ASN A 495 33.21 -56.75 6.35
CA ASN A 495 32.44 -57.09 5.16
C ASN A 495 30.93 -56.91 5.41
N THR A 496 30.37 -57.41 6.52
CA THR A 496 28.94 -57.17 6.83
C THR A 496 28.62 -55.68 7.02
N ILE A 497 29.55 -54.88 7.55
CA ILE A 497 29.40 -53.42 7.64
C ILE A 497 29.44 -52.78 6.25
N ILE A 498 30.26 -53.28 5.32
CA ILE A 498 30.30 -52.83 3.92
C ILE A 498 28.98 -53.20 3.21
N GLU A 499 28.52 -54.45 3.33
CA GLU A 499 27.24 -54.94 2.80
C GLU A 499 26.02 -54.17 3.38
N GLU A 500 26.12 -53.71 4.64
CA GLU A 500 25.11 -52.83 5.25
C GLU A 500 25.20 -51.37 4.77
N LEU A 501 26.37 -50.89 4.34
CA LEU A 501 26.59 -49.50 3.92
C LEU A 501 26.38 -49.30 2.42
N GLU A 502 26.69 -50.30 1.59
CA GLU A 502 26.49 -50.29 0.14
C GLU A 502 25.06 -49.92 -0.30
N PRO A 503 23.96 -50.52 0.23
CA PRO A 503 22.61 -50.10 -0.13
C PRO A 503 22.27 -48.69 0.38
N LYS A 504 22.89 -48.23 1.48
CA LYS A 504 22.71 -46.87 2.00
C LYS A 504 23.44 -45.85 1.12
N TYR A 505 24.62 -46.19 0.60
CA TYR A 505 25.39 -45.40 -0.36
C TYR A 505 24.67 -45.31 -1.71
N ASN A 506 24.20 -46.44 -2.25
CA ASN A 506 23.46 -46.49 -3.50
C ASN A 506 22.15 -45.69 -3.42
N ALA A 507 21.39 -45.82 -2.32
CA ALA A 507 20.21 -44.99 -2.07
C ALA A 507 20.54 -43.49 -1.90
N SER A 508 21.71 -43.15 -1.36
CA SER A 508 22.18 -41.77 -1.30
C SER A 508 22.60 -41.23 -2.67
N THR A 509 23.12 -42.08 -3.56
CA THR A 509 23.54 -41.72 -4.92
C THR A 509 22.32 -41.42 -5.79
N ILE A 510 21.34 -42.34 -5.81
CA ILE A 510 20.05 -42.14 -6.50
C ILE A 510 19.36 -40.86 -6.00
N ARG A 511 19.39 -40.61 -4.68
CA ARG A 511 18.82 -39.38 -4.10
C ARG A 511 19.57 -38.10 -4.52
N VAL A 512 20.86 -38.17 -4.84
CA VAL A 512 21.60 -37.04 -5.43
C VAL A 512 21.17 -36.83 -6.88
N GLU A 513 21.07 -37.92 -7.66
CA GLU A 513 20.59 -37.88 -9.06
C GLU A 513 19.16 -37.30 -9.17
N ASP A 514 18.23 -37.73 -8.31
CA ASP A 514 16.88 -37.17 -8.17
C ASP A 514 16.88 -35.65 -7.89
N LEU A 515 17.80 -35.19 -7.02
CA LEU A 515 17.93 -33.79 -6.64
C LEU A 515 18.59 -32.96 -7.74
N GLU A 516 19.54 -33.52 -8.49
CA GLU A 516 20.16 -32.88 -9.65
C GLU A 516 19.16 -32.74 -10.82
N GLU A 517 18.32 -33.75 -11.09
CA GLU A 517 17.24 -33.61 -12.07
C GLU A 517 16.18 -32.59 -11.62
N ALA A 518 15.79 -32.62 -10.34
CA ALA A 518 14.86 -31.64 -9.78
C ALA A 518 15.40 -30.20 -9.85
N LEU A 519 16.70 -29.99 -9.60
CA LEU A 519 17.38 -28.70 -9.73
C LEU A 519 17.42 -28.25 -11.19
N LYS A 520 17.87 -29.12 -12.10
CA LYS A 520 17.92 -28.86 -13.55
C LYS A 520 16.55 -28.52 -14.13
N LYS A 521 15.48 -29.16 -13.64
CA LYS A 521 14.09 -28.82 -13.98
C LYS A 521 13.71 -27.44 -13.45
N LYS A 522 14.12 -27.07 -12.24
CA LYS A 522 13.87 -25.73 -11.67
C LYS A 522 14.63 -24.62 -12.41
N ASP A 523 15.86 -24.87 -12.86
CA ASP A 523 16.61 -23.94 -13.70
C ASP A 523 15.91 -23.70 -15.05
N GLU A 524 15.31 -24.75 -15.63
CA GLU A 524 14.55 -24.64 -16.88
C GLU A 524 13.20 -23.94 -16.70
N GLU A 525 12.47 -24.23 -15.62
CA GLU A 525 11.29 -23.45 -15.21
C GLU A 525 11.65 -21.96 -14.98
N MET A 526 12.83 -21.68 -14.40
CA MET A 526 13.32 -20.32 -14.15
C MET A 526 13.61 -19.57 -15.46
N LYS A 527 14.36 -20.16 -16.40
CA LYS A 527 14.61 -19.56 -17.73
C LYS A 527 13.31 -19.27 -18.48
N GLN A 528 12.34 -20.17 -18.43
CA GLN A 528 11.04 -19.96 -19.07
C GLN A 528 10.25 -18.81 -18.41
N MET A 529 10.41 -18.59 -17.12
CA MET A 529 9.87 -17.41 -16.43
C MET A 529 10.64 -16.14 -16.79
N GLU A 530 11.98 -16.15 -16.86
CA GLU A 530 12.80 -15.03 -17.33
C GLU A 530 12.43 -14.62 -18.76
N GLU A 531 12.22 -15.58 -19.68
CA GLU A 531 11.74 -15.30 -21.03
C GLU A 531 10.37 -14.63 -21.03
N ARG A 532 9.43 -15.08 -20.18
CA ARG A 532 8.10 -14.46 -20.04
C ARG A 532 8.22 -13.04 -19.51
N TYR A 533 9.00 -12.81 -18.45
CA TYR A 533 9.28 -11.47 -17.93
C TYR A 533 9.94 -10.57 -18.97
N LYS A 534 10.89 -11.08 -19.77
CA LYS A 534 11.53 -10.35 -20.88
C LYS A 534 10.53 -9.97 -21.97
N LYS A 535 9.61 -10.88 -22.32
CA LYS A 535 8.51 -10.63 -23.29
C LYS A 535 7.52 -9.58 -22.74
N TYR A 536 7.18 -9.62 -21.46
CA TYR A 536 6.35 -8.58 -20.82
C TYR A 536 7.07 -7.22 -20.74
N LEU A 537 8.36 -7.21 -20.41
CA LEU A 537 9.19 -5.99 -20.38
C LEU A 537 9.31 -5.35 -21.77
N GLU A 538 9.54 -6.11 -22.84
CA GLU A 538 9.55 -5.55 -24.20
C GLU A 538 8.17 -5.09 -24.66
N LYS A 539 7.08 -5.77 -24.26
CA LYS A 539 5.71 -5.28 -24.51
C LYS A 539 5.46 -3.95 -23.78
N ALA A 540 5.85 -3.84 -22.51
CA ALA A 540 5.74 -2.60 -21.74
C ALA A 540 6.59 -1.47 -22.36
N LYS A 541 7.85 -1.73 -22.72
CA LYS A 541 8.69 -0.77 -23.47
C LYS A 541 8.10 -0.39 -24.83
N SER A 542 7.40 -1.31 -25.51
CA SER A 542 6.71 -1.00 -26.77
C SER A 542 5.54 -0.05 -26.53
N VAL A 543 4.70 -0.31 -25.53
CA VAL A 543 3.58 0.56 -25.14
C VAL A 543 4.10 1.94 -24.70
N ILE A 544 5.17 1.99 -23.90
CA ILE A 544 5.82 3.26 -23.50
C ILE A 544 6.34 4.01 -24.75
N ARG A 545 7.00 3.34 -25.70
CA ARG A 545 7.47 3.98 -26.95
C ARG A 545 6.34 4.52 -27.82
N THR A 546 5.15 3.89 -27.82
CA THR A 546 3.96 4.42 -28.52
C THR A 546 3.24 5.54 -27.76
N LEU A 547 3.45 5.65 -26.44
CA LEU A 547 2.86 6.69 -25.59
C LEU A 547 3.80 7.88 -25.33
N ASP A 548 5.12 7.75 -25.55
CA ASP A 548 6.09 8.83 -25.40
C ASP A 548 5.90 9.89 -26.51
N PRO A 549 5.47 11.13 -26.18
CA PRO A 549 5.23 12.18 -27.17
C PRO A 549 6.49 12.62 -27.92
N LYS A 550 7.69 12.19 -27.51
CA LYS A 550 8.96 12.55 -28.15
C LYS A 550 9.37 11.61 -29.30
N GLN A 551 8.82 10.39 -29.38
CA GLN A 551 9.14 9.46 -30.47
C GLN A 551 8.05 9.35 -31.53
N ASN A 552 6.79 9.66 -31.21
CA ASN A 552 5.70 9.59 -32.19
C ASN A 552 5.63 10.85 -33.08
N GLN A 553 6.52 10.94 -34.08
CA GLN A 553 6.55 12.07 -35.03
C GLN A 553 5.30 12.18 -35.93
N GLY A 554 4.44 11.15 -35.97
CA GLY A 554 3.20 11.16 -36.77
C GLY A 554 2.13 12.14 -36.29
N SER A 555 2.06 12.41 -34.98
CA SER A 555 1.08 13.34 -34.38
C SER A 555 1.58 14.79 -34.26
N ALA A 556 2.78 15.09 -34.76
CA ALA A 556 3.42 16.40 -34.60
C ALA A 556 2.66 17.60 -35.23
N PRO A 557 2.10 17.54 -36.46
CA PRO A 557 1.60 18.75 -37.12
C PRO A 557 0.32 19.29 -36.48
N GLU A 558 -0.61 18.40 -36.09
CA GLU A 558 -1.88 18.79 -35.48
C GLU A 558 -1.68 19.32 -34.05
N VAL A 559 -0.87 18.64 -33.23
CA VAL A 559 -0.52 19.12 -31.88
C VAL A 559 0.23 20.46 -31.93
N GLN A 560 1.07 20.70 -32.95
CA GLN A 560 1.73 22.00 -33.12
C GLN A 560 0.77 23.08 -33.63
N ALA A 561 -0.18 22.75 -34.51
CA ALA A 561 -1.23 23.66 -34.94
C ALA A 561 -2.12 24.09 -33.76
N LEU A 562 -2.56 23.13 -32.92
CA LEU A 562 -3.34 23.40 -31.70
C LEU A 562 -2.56 24.25 -30.69
N LYS A 563 -1.26 24.02 -30.50
CA LYS A 563 -0.40 24.89 -29.66
C LYS A 563 -0.29 26.31 -30.22
N ASN A 564 -0.14 26.46 -31.54
CA ASN A 564 -0.08 27.78 -32.17
C ASN A 564 -1.42 28.53 -32.02
N GLN A 565 -2.55 27.83 -32.21
CA GLN A 565 -3.90 28.38 -31.98
C GLN A 565 -4.13 28.76 -30.52
N LEU A 566 -3.73 27.92 -29.57
CA LEU A 566 -3.83 28.22 -28.13
C LEU A 566 -3.06 29.51 -27.81
N GLN A 567 -1.80 29.62 -28.26
CA GLN A 567 -0.98 30.81 -28.03
C GLN A 567 -1.53 32.07 -28.73
N GLU A 568 -2.24 31.92 -29.85
CA GLU A 568 -2.93 33.02 -30.52
C GLU A 568 -4.20 33.46 -29.77
N ARG A 569 -4.97 32.51 -29.21
CA ARG A 569 -6.12 32.79 -28.33
C ARG A 569 -5.66 33.43 -27.01
N GLU A 570 -4.55 32.99 -26.43
CA GLU A 570 -3.93 33.64 -25.25
C GLU A 570 -3.57 35.10 -25.55
N ARG A 571 -2.92 35.39 -26.69
CA ARG A 571 -2.63 36.77 -27.12
C ARG A 571 -3.90 37.59 -27.34
N MET A 572 -4.94 36.99 -27.92
CA MET A 572 -6.24 37.64 -28.13
C MET A 572 -6.92 37.98 -26.80
N LEU A 573 -6.95 37.07 -25.83
CA LEU A 573 -7.47 37.31 -24.48
C LEU A 573 -6.75 38.49 -23.80
N HIS A 574 -5.41 38.49 -23.77
CA HIS A 574 -4.62 39.60 -23.21
C HIS A 574 -4.88 40.94 -23.92
N SER A 575 -5.26 40.93 -25.21
CA SER A 575 -5.64 42.16 -25.92
C SER A 575 -7.04 42.65 -25.53
N LEU A 576 -8.01 41.73 -25.38
CA LEU A 576 -9.38 42.03 -25.00
C LEU A 576 -9.49 42.49 -23.53
N GLU A 577 -8.74 41.87 -22.61
CA GLU A 577 -8.61 42.31 -21.21
C GLU A 577 -8.07 43.76 -21.16
N LYS A 578 -7.02 44.05 -21.93
CA LYS A 578 -6.41 45.38 -22.02
C LYS A 578 -7.33 46.42 -22.68
N GLU A 579 -8.29 46.01 -23.49
CA GLU A 579 -9.31 46.90 -24.07
C GLU A 579 -10.50 47.08 -23.11
N TYR A 580 -10.90 46.03 -22.39
CA TYR A 580 -11.88 46.11 -21.32
C TYR A 580 -11.44 47.06 -20.20
N ASP A 581 -10.19 46.98 -19.73
CA ASP A 581 -9.66 47.88 -18.70
C ASP A 581 -9.59 49.34 -19.17
N LYS A 582 -9.32 49.60 -20.45
CA LYS A 582 -9.43 50.96 -21.03
C LYS A 582 -10.88 51.43 -21.04
N ALA A 583 -11.81 50.61 -21.54
CA ALA A 583 -13.23 50.96 -21.63
C ALA A 583 -13.88 51.14 -20.25
N LYS A 584 -13.42 50.40 -19.24
CA LYS A 584 -13.73 50.64 -17.83
C LYS A 584 -13.15 51.97 -17.36
N SER A 585 -11.85 52.21 -17.57
CA SER A 585 -11.20 53.48 -17.19
C SER A 585 -11.83 54.72 -17.85
N GLN A 586 -12.38 54.58 -19.06
CA GLN A 586 -13.14 55.61 -19.77
C GLN A 586 -14.50 55.85 -19.12
N ARG A 587 -15.30 54.80 -18.84
CA ARG A 587 -16.58 54.94 -18.10
C ARG A 587 -16.36 55.52 -16.71
N ASP A 588 -15.37 55.03 -15.96
CA ASP A 588 -14.95 55.58 -14.67
C ASP A 588 -14.56 57.08 -14.75
N HIS A 589 -14.17 57.60 -15.92
CA HIS A 589 -13.88 59.02 -16.14
C HIS A 589 -15.14 59.81 -16.54
N GLU A 590 -15.95 59.26 -17.45
CA GLU A 590 -17.25 59.82 -17.86
C GLU A 590 -18.20 59.98 -16.67
N GLU A 591 -18.31 58.97 -15.80
CA GLU A 591 -19.08 59.05 -14.56
C GLU A 591 -18.60 60.20 -13.65
N LYS A 592 -17.29 60.42 -13.52
CA LYS A 592 -16.72 61.53 -12.74
C LYS A 592 -17.04 62.89 -13.36
N LEU A 593 -17.02 62.99 -14.70
CA LEU A 593 -17.44 64.19 -15.42
C LEU A 593 -18.94 64.46 -15.26
N ILE A 594 -19.79 63.43 -15.35
CA ILE A 594 -21.24 63.50 -15.15
C ILE A 594 -21.54 63.95 -13.71
N VAL A 595 -20.94 63.33 -12.69
CA VAL A 595 -21.11 63.71 -11.28
C VAL A 595 -20.64 65.15 -11.03
N SER A 596 -19.53 65.56 -11.62
CA SER A 596 -19.06 66.96 -11.53
C SER A 596 -20.03 67.94 -12.19
N ALA A 597 -20.56 67.61 -13.37
CA ALA A 597 -21.56 68.43 -14.06
C ALA A 597 -22.87 68.55 -13.26
N TRP A 598 -23.36 67.45 -12.69
CA TRP A 598 -24.53 67.44 -11.81
C TRP A 598 -24.30 68.25 -10.53
N TYR A 599 -23.14 68.13 -9.89
CA TYR A 599 -22.80 68.93 -8.71
C TYR A 599 -22.74 70.42 -9.05
N ASN A 600 -22.09 70.79 -10.15
CA ASN A 600 -22.00 72.18 -10.61
C ASN A 600 -23.38 72.76 -10.99
N MET A 601 -24.25 71.96 -11.64
CA MET A 601 -25.64 72.33 -11.92
C MET A 601 -26.44 72.52 -10.63
N GLY A 602 -26.32 71.60 -9.66
CA GLY A 602 -26.95 71.71 -8.35
C GLY A 602 -26.51 72.96 -7.58
N MET A 603 -25.20 73.26 -7.59
CA MET A 603 -24.66 74.50 -7.01
C MET A 603 -25.15 75.76 -7.74
N ALA A 604 -25.27 75.75 -9.07
CA ALA A 604 -25.82 76.86 -9.83
C ALA A 604 -27.31 77.09 -9.52
N LEU A 605 -28.11 76.03 -9.41
CA LEU A 605 -29.53 76.09 -9.03
C LEU A 605 -29.70 76.54 -7.57
N GLN A 606 -28.89 76.03 -6.64
CA GLN A 606 -28.94 76.43 -5.23
C GLN A 606 -28.50 77.89 -5.04
N LYS A 607 -27.48 78.33 -5.78
CA LYS A 607 -27.06 79.74 -5.84
C LYS A 607 -28.18 80.61 -6.39
N LYS A 608 -28.77 80.26 -7.53
CA LYS A 608 -29.91 81.00 -8.10
C LYS A 608 -31.08 81.09 -7.10
N ALA A 609 -31.46 79.98 -6.47
CA ALA A 609 -32.50 79.97 -5.46
C ALA A 609 -32.14 80.77 -4.19
N ALA A 610 -30.85 80.98 -3.88
CA ALA A 610 -30.42 81.89 -2.83
C ALA A 610 -30.49 83.36 -3.28
N GLU A 611 -30.11 83.66 -4.53
CA GLU A 611 -30.22 84.98 -5.16
C GLU A 611 -31.69 85.41 -5.29
N ASP A 612 -32.60 84.52 -5.73
CA ASP A 612 -34.04 84.76 -5.79
C ASP A 612 -34.64 85.07 -4.40
N ARG A 613 -34.20 84.36 -3.35
CA ARG A 613 -34.61 84.63 -1.95
C ARG A 613 -34.05 85.95 -1.42
N LEU A 614 -32.81 86.29 -1.75
CA LEU A 614 -32.21 87.59 -1.42
C LEU A 614 -32.89 88.75 -2.15
N ALA A 615 -33.25 88.57 -3.42
CA ALA A 615 -34.04 89.53 -4.20
C ALA A 615 -35.43 89.74 -3.60
N SER A 616 -36.13 88.66 -3.23
CA SER A 616 -37.40 88.71 -2.51
C SER A 616 -37.29 89.47 -1.17
N THR A 617 -36.22 89.23 -0.41
CA THR A 617 -35.97 89.91 0.88
C THR A 617 -35.55 91.38 0.69
N GLY A 618 -35.10 91.75 -0.51
CA GLY A 618 -34.74 93.12 -0.89
C GLY A 618 -35.89 94.14 -0.80
N SER A 619 -37.15 93.69 -0.75
CA SER A 619 -38.32 94.54 -0.54
C SER A 619 -38.47 95.10 0.89
N ALA A 620 -37.75 94.54 1.88
CA ALA A 620 -37.85 94.94 3.29
C ALA A 620 -36.64 95.74 3.82
N GLN A 621 -35.72 96.13 2.93
CA GLN A 621 -34.52 96.91 3.30
C GLN A 621 -34.83 98.41 3.36
N SER A 622 -34.69 99.02 4.54
CA SER A 622 -34.93 100.45 4.73
C SER A 622 -33.95 101.31 3.92
N PHE A 623 -34.35 102.55 3.61
CA PHE A 623 -33.59 103.47 2.76
C PHE A 623 -32.12 103.66 3.23
N LEU A 624 -31.91 103.71 4.55
CA LEU A 624 -30.60 103.83 5.20
C LEU A 624 -29.72 102.57 5.10
N ALA A 625 -30.26 101.41 4.74
CA ALA A 625 -29.49 100.20 4.45
C ALA A 625 -28.97 100.24 3.00
N ARG A 626 -29.83 100.59 2.03
CA ARG A 626 -29.45 100.72 0.61
C ARG A 626 -28.33 101.75 0.41
N GLN A 627 -28.38 102.88 1.13
CA GLN A 627 -27.36 103.93 1.05
C GLN A 627 -25.97 103.47 1.54
N ARG A 628 -25.89 102.51 2.47
CA ARG A 628 -24.61 101.95 2.97
C ARG A 628 -24.01 100.93 2.01
N GLN A 629 -24.83 100.10 1.35
CA GLN A 629 -24.34 99.15 0.36
C GLN A 629 -23.76 99.85 -0.88
N ALA A 630 -24.38 100.94 -1.32
CA ALA A 630 -23.90 101.74 -2.46
C ALA A 630 -22.50 102.36 -2.25
N THR A 631 -22.14 102.72 -1.02
CA THR A 631 -20.81 103.25 -0.70
C THR A 631 -19.76 102.15 -0.52
N THR A 632 -20.14 100.97 0.00
CA THR A 632 -19.24 99.81 0.11
C THR A 632 -18.85 99.24 -1.26
N MET A 633 -19.82 99.08 -2.17
CA MET A 633 -19.61 98.51 -3.53
C MET A 633 -18.57 99.24 -4.39
N ARG A 634 -18.25 100.51 -4.09
CA ARG A 634 -17.23 101.29 -4.83
C ARG A 634 -15.77 101.01 -4.41
N ARG A 635 -15.50 100.19 -3.39
CA ARG A 635 -14.16 100.08 -2.79
C ARG A 635 -13.51 98.68 -2.81
N SER A 636 -14.09 97.70 -3.51
CA SER A 636 -13.61 96.31 -3.52
C SER A 636 -13.31 95.78 -4.93
N TYR A 637 -12.18 96.23 -5.50
CA TYR A 637 -11.42 95.52 -6.53
C TYR A 637 -10.10 95.11 -5.87
N PRO A 638 -9.75 93.81 -5.84
CA PRO A 638 -8.60 93.38 -6.66
C PRO A 638 -8.67 91.91 -7.14
N GLY A 639 -7.71 91.52 -7.99
CA GLY A 639 -7.16 90.16 -7.97
C GLY A 639 -7.71 89.14 -8.99
N HIS A 640 -7.43 89.34 -10.27
CA HIS A 640 -7.48 88.22 -11.23
C HIS A 640 -6.18 87.40 -11.11
N VAL A 641 -6.28 86.12 -10.78
CA VAL A 641 -5.13 85.19 -10.69
C VAL A 641 -5.51 83.86 -11.35
N GLN A 642 -4.78 83.50 -12.41
CA GLN A 642 -4.82 82.16 -13.00
C GLN A 642 -3.79 81.25 -12.32
N PRO A 643 -4.13 79.99 -12.01
CA PRO A 643 -3.15 78.91 -11.90
C PRO A 643 -2.86 78.33 -13.29
N ALA A 644 -1.59 78.06 -13.60
CA ALA A 644 -1.19 77.48 -14.87
C ALA A 644 -1.38 75.95 -14.91
N THR A 645 -1.54 75.39 -16.10
CA THR A 645 -1.44 73.95 -16.34
C THR A 645 0.01 73.48 -16.28
N ALA A 646 0.28 72.47 -15.47
CA ALA A 646 1.52 71.69 -15.53
C ALA A 646 1.31 70.44 -16.43
N ARG A 647 2.41 69.91 -16.96
CA ARG A 647 2.47 68.61 -17.66
C ARG A 647 2.73 67.48 -16.67
#